data_AF-A0A5H8S2V9-F1
#
_entry.id   AF-A0A5H8S2V9-F1
#
_cell.length_a   1.000
_cell.length_b   1.000
_cell.length_c   1.000
_cell.angle_alpha   90.00
_cell.angle_beta   90.00
_cell.angle_gamma   90.00
#
_symmetry.space_group_name_H-M   'P 1'
#
loop_
_entity.id
_entity.type
_entity.pdbx_description
1 polymer ?
#
loop_
_entity_poly.entity_id
_entity_poly.type
_entity_poly.pdbx_seq_one_letter_code
_entity_poly.pdbx_strand_id
1 'polypeptide(L)'
;MPCFIIKKTLMMKKRHSINEMTFRFFLCIILSVCSWMSFADSSAKGDKDIFPYDRQAEKIATTVRSGNYSEAVSSYLNAGMSEQISKWLGSYGYARINIASGTNQQQGRYSGDFLLPVFDSENALLFSQIGIREHNDRTYANYGIGIRYFPASYMTGINLFIDRDYTGGNSRLGIGGEYFYDYLKISSNLYKGMTDWHDSTDFNGEWSEKPADGFDVRIDGNLPFFPAVSLKASAEKYYGNNVSVLSRKKLRSHPVIISSGINYTPIPLLTFSLDGSKSGSTSGLQAGIQFSLNFSHDINWHLTPEKEKGIQINKSEKYNFVNRNNVITMQYKEKKRTPEYRIILTVIRNNSPADGITENIVQAQVIDVNYHPLPDTKVEWKYENKQEVAVTTSSALTDRNGLAYFNLTSTAPLTLPVSVVIGKMTESTDVIFVKQTAKYLNMQLIKNDEVANGEAFNIIKARLTDENHNPVKGMALTWSVPGFIKVREEASVTDNNGEVQTSFSSTVAGGVSVTGRAGELTSDIKMNFTPSSGPEIKVENILKLIINDGAIADGISTNSAAIYLTDKTGIPVPGEEINLSTTGNAVLSAYKIKTDSHGMAVIYITDKTAETVNIAASTGSAKDVIATTSFMAFGVLSLTGDKSDAAADGQDEIHLTATVRDINGNPVKNTPVVFSVSGHAVISNPSVITGDNGEAGVSVSNKYGEVVTVNARAENFRTDPGIDKTLIFISSKITGVTSNPVKGMFSVQSGFPFTGFKGARGLIFIDNTMDKNSDYVWESSQSWVTVRNDGSFVMISEPDSSSTNVVITATPKAGGESLSYKFNLRQWFYLSGSAEYQMVGQSCTRANSVPARFAQVTTALPGSGGAGFETGTLFGEWQGFIGPAWASDAPDEYGNVYYVNQSDGSVRITRNLYMLLPALCLTNF
;
A
#
# COMPACT_ATOMS: atom_id res chain seq x y z
N MET A 1 1.96 -23.51 -22.03
CA MET A 1 1.45 -24.33 -20.92
C MET A 1 2.60 -25.25 -20.49
N PRO A 2 2.97 -25.33 -19.20
CA PRO A 2 2.12 -25.12 -18.04
C PRO A 2 2.46 -23.83 -17.26
N CYS A 3 1.59 -22.84 -17.41
CA CYS A 3 1.04 -22.11 -16.25
C CYS A 3 -0.11 -22.99 -15.76
N PHE A 4 -0.11 -23.43 -14.51
CA PHE A 4 -1.30 -23.61 -13.64
C PHE A 4 -0.87 -24.37 -12.38
N ILE A 5 -0.86 -23.65 -11.25
CA ILE A 5 -1.13 -24.03 -9.85
C ILE A 5 -0.29 -23.09 -8.97
N ILE A 6 -0.85 -22.68 -7.83
CA ILE A 6 -0.46 -21.58 -6.94
C ILE A 6 -1.11 -20.23 -7.33
N LYS A 7 -2.45 -20.27 -7.41
CA LYS A 7 -3.33 -19.12 -7.17
C LYS A 7 -4.21 -19.45 -5.96
N LYS A 8 -3.65 -19.25 -4.77
CA LYS A 8 -4.26 -19.20 -3.41
C LYS A 8 -3.04 -19.24 -2.49
N THR A 9 -2.39 -18.12 -2.23
CA THR A 9 -2.60 -17.28 -1.04
C THR A 9 -1.88 -15.94 -1.28
N LEU A 10 -2.36 -14.85 -0.67
CA LEU A 10 -1.91 -13.46 -0.78
C LEU A 10 -2.58 -12.62 -1.87
N MET A 11 -3.90 -12.45 -1.72
CA MET A 11 -4.44 -11.09 -1.72
C MET A 11 -3.95 -10.38 -0.46
N MET A 12 -3.25 -9.24 -0.59
CA MET A 12 -3.67 -7.96 -0.01
C MET A 12 -2.66 -6.83 -0.32
N LYS A 13 -3.23 -5.74 -0.85
CA LYS A 13 -2.77 -4.34 -0.95
C LYS A 13 -1.77 -3.91 -2.03
N LYS A 14 -2.38 -3.25 -3.03
CA LYS A 14 -1.90 -2.27 -4.03
C LYS A 14 -0.71 -1.39 -3.59
N ARG A 15 0.27 -1.26 -4.50
CA ARG A 15 0.57 -0.02 -5.27
C ARG A 15 1.58 -0.34 -6.39
N HIS A 16 1.16 -0.22 -7.65
CA HIS A 16 2.05 -0.35 -8.80
C HIS A 16 2.83 0.95 -9.06
N SER A 17 4.10 0.81 -9.45
CA SER A 17 4.82 1.82 -10.24
C SER A 17 5.36 1.17 -11.52
N ILE A 18 5.46 1.96 -12.57
CA ILE A 18 5.78 1.62 -13.96
C ILE A 18 7.19 0.99 -14.18
N ASN A 19 7.96 0.74 -13.11
CA ASN A 19 9.30 0.12 -13.18
C ASN A 19 9.33 -1.42 -13.19
N GLU A 20 8.20 -2.12 -13.02
CA GLU A 20 8.19 -3.60 -13.04
C GLU A 20 8.20 -4.20 -14.45
N MET A 21 7.73 -3.48 -15.49
CA MET A 21 7.54 -4.07 -16.82
C MET A 21 8.86 -4.12 -17.64
N THR A 22 9.74 -3.14 -17.47
CA THR A 22 11.10 -3.12 -18.04
C THR A 22 12.06 -4.04 -17.31
N PHE A 23 11.87 -4.26 -16.00
CA PHE A 23 12.65 -5.21 -15.21
C PHE A 23 12.29 -6.67 -15.51
N ARG A 24 11.01 -6.97 -15.80
CA ARG A 24 10.56 -8.32 -16.19
C ARG A 24 11.01 -8.73 -17.60
N PHE A 25 11.19 -7.78 -18.52
CA PHE A 25 11.72 -8.06 -19.87
C PHE A 25 13.24 -8.36 -19.85
N PHE A 26 14.01 -7.64 -19.02
CA PHE A 26 15.45 -7.89 -18.82
C PHE A 26 15.73 -9.16 -17.98
N LEU A 27 14.89 -9.47 -17.00
CA LEU A 27 14.99 -10.72 -16.22
C LEU A 27 14.65 -11.94 -17.09
N CYS A 28 13.74 -11.82 -18.07
CA CYS A 28 13.44 -12.88 -19.02
C CYS A 28 14.62 -13.22 -19.96
N ILE A 29 15.45 -12.23 -20.33
CA ILE A 29 16.65 -12.42 -21.16
C ILE A 29 17.81 -13.01 -20.32
N ILE A 30 17.97 -12.57 -19.07
CA ILE A 30 18.97 -13.12 -18.13
C ILE A 30 18.59 -14.56 -17.72
N LEU A 31 17.30 -14.85 -17.50
CA LEU A 31 16.81 -16.20 -17.19
C LEU A 31 16.81 -17.13 -18.41
N SER A 32 16.71 -16.63 -19.65
CA SER A 32 16.79 -17.48 -20.86
C SER A 32 18.22 -17.87 -21.23
N VAL A 33 19.23 -17.10 -20.82
CA VAL A 33 20.65 -17.51 -20.94
C VAL A 33 21.06 -18.41 -19.76
N CYS A 34 20.53 -18.21 -18.55
CA CYS A 34 20.75 -19.14 -17.43
C CYS A 34 20.01 -20.49 -17.58
N SER A 35 18.84 -20.52 -18.22
CA SER A 35 18.05 -21.76 -18.37
C SER A 35 18.58 -22.74 -19.42
N TRP A 36 19.60 -22.38 -20.20
CA TRP A 36 20.36 -23.31 -21.04
C TRP A 36 21.55 -23.97 -20.33
N MET A 37 21.93 -23.50 -19.14
CA MET A 37 22.97 -24.11 -18.31
C MET A 37 22.43 -24.79 -17.04
N SER A 38 21.11 -24.87 -16.86
CA SER A 38 20.47 -25.43 -15.67
C SER A 38 19.40 -26.47 -16.03
N PHE A 39 19.80 -27.49 -16.80
CA PHE A 39 19.05 -28.74 -16.94
C PHE A 39 20.01 -29.94 -16.86
N ALA A 40 20.71 -30.04 -15.73
CA ALA A 40 21.20 -31.31 -15.21
C ALA A 40 21.35 -31.16 -13.69
N ASP A 41 20.44 -31.81 -12.98
CA ASP A 41 20.53 -32.18 -11.58
C ASP A 41 20.25 -31.10 -10.51
N SER A 42 18.96 -30.79 -10.31
CA SER A 42 18.46 -30.14 -9.09
C SER A 42 17.01 -30.56 -8.83
N SER A 43 16.83 -31.83 -8.50
CA SER A 43 15.58 -32.35 -7.94
C SER A 43 15.86 -33.43 -6.89
N ALA A 44 16.71 -33.12 -5.91
CA ALA A 44 16.68 -33.76 -4.59
C ALA A 44 17.70 -33.08 -3.66
N LYS A 45 17.23 -32.67 -2.48
CA LYS A 45 17.97 -32.11 -1.33
C LYS A 45 18.22 -30.60 -1.40
N GLY A 46 17.60 -29.90 -0.44
CA GLY A 46 17.84 -28.50 -0.20
C GLY A 46 19.26 -28.28 0.30
N ASP A 47 20.03 -27.51 -0.47
CA ASP A 47 21.29 -26.93 -0.03
C ASP A 47 21.36 -25.48 -0.51
N LYS A 48 21.74 -24.58 0.39
CA LYS A 48 21.88 -23.14 0.13
C LYS A 48 23.28 -22.88 -0.41
N ASP A 49 23.54 -23.14 -1.68
CA ASP A 49 24.81 -22.76 -2.32
C ASP A 49 24.55 -22.36 -3.78
N ILE A 50 24.43 -21.05 -4.01
CA ILE A 50 24.55 -20.47 -5.35
C ILE A 50 25.99 -19.97 -5.44
N PHE A 51 26.77 -20.49 -6.39
CA PHE A 51 28.19 -20.22 -6.71
C PHE A 51 29.27 -21.06 -5.97
N PRO A 52 29.70 -22.21 -6.52
CA PRO A 52 30.84 -22.98 -5.99
C PRO A 52 32.20 -22.25 -6.09
N TYR A 53 32.26 -21.07 -6.72
CA TYR A 53 33.48 -20.25 -6.86
C TYR A 53 33.67 -19.23 -5.73
N ASP A 54 32.61 -18.87 -4.99
CA ASP A 54 32.72 -17.93 -3.87
C ASP A 54 33.60 -18.50 -2.76
N ARG A 55 33.48 -19.80 -2.44
CA ARG A 55 34.33 -20.46 -1.44
C ARG A 55 35.81 -20.50 -1.83
N GLN A 56 36.13 -20.61 -3.13
CA GLN A 56 37.53 -20.60 -3.58
C GLN A 56 38.11 -19.19 -3.61
N ALA A 57 37.34 -18.19 -4.05
CA ALA A 57 37.74 -16.79 -4.01
C ALA A 57 37.93 -16.29 -2.57
N GLU A 58 37.07 -16.72 -1.63
CA GLU A 58 37.18 -16.44 -0.20
C GLU A 58 38.41 -17.12 0.41
N LYS A 59 38.71 -18.36 0.02
CA LYS A 59 39.92 -19.09 0.44
C LYS A 59 41.21 -18.43 -0.07
N ILE A 60 41.22 -17.96 -1.32
CA ILE A 60 42.36 -17.21 -1.88
C ILE A 60 42.49 -15.84 -1.21
N ALA A 61 41.38 -15.14 -0.97
CA ALA A 61 41.35 -13.84 -0.30
C ALA A 61 41.84 -13.93 1.16
N THR A 62 41.52 -15.01 1.87
CA THR A 62 42.01 -15.27 3.23
C THR A 62 43.50 -15.59 3.26
N THR A 63 44.02 -16.35 2.29
CA THR A 63 45.47 -16.63 2.16
C THR A 63 46.28 -15.39 1.74
N VAL A 64 45.72 -14.50 0.91
CA VAL A 64 46.34 -13.19 0.62
C VAL A 64 46.39 -12.32 1.89
N ARG A 65 45.32 -12.32 2.69
CA ARG A 65 45.25 -11.59 3.97
C ARG A 65 46.23 -12.08 5.02
N SER A 66 46.59 -13.37 5.01
CA SER A 66 47.57 -13.93 5.95
C SER A 66 49.03 -13.60 5.57
N GLY A 67 49.25 -12.90 4.46
CA GLY A 67 50.59 -12.53 3.99
C GLY A 67 51.36 -13.68 3.34
N ASN A 68 50.73 -14.85 3.12
CA ASN A 68 51.38 -16.01 2.51
C ASN A 68 51.18 -16.02 0.98
N TYR A 69 51.82 -15.07 0.31
CA TYR A 69 51.61 -14.78 -1.12
C TYR A 69 51.97 -15.95 -2.04
N SER A 70 52.95 -16.79 -1.68
CA SER A 70 53.27 -18.00 -2.45
C SER A 70 52.12 -19.01 -2.43
N GLU A 71 51.42 -19.11 -1.30
CA GLU A 71 50.28 -20.02 -1.12
C GLU A 71 49.00 -19.46 -1.76
N ALA A 72 48.83 -18.14 -1.79
CA ALA A 72 47.76 -17.47 -2.53
C ALA A 72 47.91 -17.61 -4.05
N VAL A 73 49.12 -17.40 -4.57
CA VAL A 73 49.44 -17.63 -5.99
C VAL A 73 49.31 -19.11 -6.33
N SER A 74 49.78 -20.02 -5.47
CA SER A 74 49.62 -21.46 -5.66
C SER A 74 48.15 -21.89 -5.59
N SER A 75 47.34 -21.30 -4.72
CA SER A 75 45.90 -21.58 -4.62
C SER A 75 45.11 -21.00 -5.79
N TYR A 76 45.51 -19.84 -6.32
CA TYR A 76 44.94 -19.26 -7.54
C TYR A 76 45.29 -20.10 -8.77
N LEU A 77 46.56 -20.54 -8.88
CA LEU A 77 47.01 -21.44 -9.95
C LEU A 77 46.36 -22.82 -9.84
N ASN A 78 46.23 -23.40 -8.64
CA ASN A 78 45.57 -24.69 -8.40
C ASN A 78 44.04 -24.60 -8.57
N ALA A 79 43.40 -23.48 -8.21
CA ALA A 79 42.01 -23.19 -8.52
C ALA A 79 41.78 -23.04 -10.04
N GLY A 80 42.80 -22.56 -10.78
CA GLY A 80 42.86 -22.55 -12.23
C GLY A 80 43.42 -23.83 -12.88
N MET A 81 43.83 -24.84 -12.10
CA MET A 81 44.39 -26.12 -12.58
C MET A 81 43.72 -27.31 -11.87
N SER A 82 42.38 -27.26 -11.75
CA SER A 82 41.60 -28.50 -11.62
C SER A 82 41.78 -29.35 -12.88
N GLU A 83 41.73 -30.67 -12.77
CA GLU A 83 41.80 -31.62 -13.90
C GLU A 83 40.71 -31.36 -14.96
N GLN A 84 39.63 -30.66 -14.59
CA GLN A 84 38.60 -30.17 -15.51
C GLN A 84 38.98 -28.83 -16.16
N ILE A 85 39.75 -27.98 -15.48
CA ILE A 85 40.14 -26.65 -15.96
C ILE A 85 41.32 -26.75 -16.93
N SER A 86 42.24 -27.71 -16.78
CA SER A 86 43.29 -27.97 -17.78
C SER A 86 42.72 -28.42 -19.13
N LYS A 87 41.62 -29.20 -19.14
CA LYS A 87 40.86 -29.57 -20.36
C LYS A 87 40.03 -28.41 -20.93
N TRP A 88 39.56 -27.51 -20.08
CA TRP A 88 38.75 -26.35 -20.47
C TRP A 88 39.59 -25.15 -20.95
N LEU A 89 40.79 -24.95 -20.39
CA LEU A 89 41.73 -23.87 -20.72
C LEU A 89 42.58 -24.16 -21.97
N GLY A 90 42.74 -25.44 -22.34
CA GLY A 90 43.76 -25.89 -23.28
C GLY A 90 43.61 -25.45 -24.74
N SER A 91 42.77 -24.46 -25.06
CA SER A 91 42.60 -24.04 -26.47
C SER A 91 42.33 -22.54 -26.71
N TYR A 92 41.68 -21.78 -25.80
CA TYR A 92 41.17 -20.44 -26.16
C TYR A 92 41.24 -19.32 -25.08
N GLY A 93 41.88 -19.51 -23.92
CA GLY A 93 41.86 -18.51 -22.83
C GLY A 93 42.97 -17.45 -22.87
N TYR A 94 42.74 -16.31 -22.19
CA TYR A 94 43.71 -15.22 -22.01
C TYR A 94 43.86 -14.90 -20.53
N ALA A 95 45.08 -14.95 -20.00
CA ALA A 95 45.38 -14.62 -18.61
C ALA A 95 46.34 -13.43 -18.54
N ARG A 96 46.13 -12.58 -17.55
CA ARG A 96 47.01 -11.44 -17.25
C ARG A 96 47.23 -11.38 -15.75
N ILE A 97 48.49 -11.31 -15.35
CA ILE A 97 48.89 -11.02 -13.97
C ILE A 97 49.62 -9.69 -13.98
N ASN A 98 49.23 -8.77 -13.11
CA ASN A 98 49.89 -7.49 -12.95
C ASN A 98 50.34 -7.30 -11.50
N ILE A 99 51.58 -6.87 -11.36
CA ILE A 99 52.21 -6.56 -10.08
C ILE A 99 52.70 -5.13 -10.17
N ALA A 100 52.20 -4.26 -9.32
CA ALA A 100 52.52 -2.85 -9.38
C ALA A 100 52.82 -2.27 -8.00
N SER A 101 53.77 -1.33 -7.97
CA SER A 101 54.23 -0.64 -6.78
C SER A 101 54.16 0.86 -7.00
N GLY A 102 53.76 1.61 -5.98
CA GLY A 102 53.65 3.06 -6.06
C GLY A 102 52.58 3.65 -5.16
N THR A 103 52.47 4.96 -5.20
CA THR A 103 51.52 5.76 -4.39
C THR A 103 50.13 5.85 -5.03
N ASN A 104 50.02 5.50 -6.31
CA ASN A 104 48.76 5.47 -7.05
C ASN A 104 48.42 4.05 -7.50
N GLN A 105 47.68 3.27 -6.71
CA GLN A 105 47.43 1.86 -7.04
C GLN A 105 46.13 1.64 -7.84
N GLN A 106 45.75 2.49 -8.81
CA GLN A 106 44.40 2.37 -9.44
C GLN A 106 44.09 1.00 -10.06
N GLN A 107 45.09 0.24 -10.48
CA GLN A 107 44.92 -1.13 -11.02
C GLN A 107 45.01 -2.24 -9.96
N GLY A 108 45.25 -1.87 -8.69
CA GLY A 108 45.65 -2.77 -7.62
C GLY A 108 47.16 -2.95 -7.52
N ARG A 109 47.63 -3.41 -6.36
CA ARG A 109 49.03 -3.80 -6.12
C ARG A 109 49.33 -5.15 -6.77
N TYR A 110 48.37 -6.07 -6.67
CA TYR A 110 48.39 -7.37 -7.31
C TYR A 110 47.04 -7.57 -7.99
N SER A 111 47.03 -7.92 -9.28
CA SER A 111 45.80 -8.29 -9.97
C SER A 111 46.02 -9.47 -10.91
N GLY A 112 44.98 -10.29 -11.02
CA GLY A 112 44.88 -11.38 -11.99
C GLY A 112 43.56 -11.24 -12.75
N ASP A 113 43.63 -11.16 -14.07
CA ASP A 113 42.48 -11.09 -14.95
C ASP A 113 42.51 -12.31 -15.90
N PHE A 114 41.35 -12.90 -16.15
CA PHE A 114 41.17 -13.98 -17.11
C PHE A 114 39.99 -13.68 -18.04
N LEU A 115 40.21 -13.80 -19.34
CA LEU A 115 39.22 -13.59 -20.38
C LEU A 115 39.01 -14.90 -21.14
N LEU A 116 37.75 -15.30 -21.21
CA LEU A 116 37.28 -16.49 -21.88
C LEU A 116 36.43 -16.11 -23.09
N PRO A 117 36.82 -16.48 -24.32
CA PRO A 117 35.92 -16.40 -25.46
C PRO A 117 34.81 -17.46 -25.32
N VAL A 118 33.57 -17.00 -25.27
CA VAL A 118 32.37 -17.85 -25.27
C VAL A 118 31.95 -18.17 -26.70
N PHE A 119 32.09 -17.20 -27.60
CA PHE A 119 31.91 -17.36 -29.04
C PHE A 119 32.97 -16.56 -29.76
N ASP A 120 33.67 -17.20 -30.71
CA ASP A 120 34.81 -16.62 -31.41
C ASP A 120 34.66 -16.87 -32.92
N SER A 121 34.53 -15.78 -33.69
CA SER A 121 34.43 -15.80 -35.15
C SER A 121 35.29 -14.69 -35.73
N GLU A 122 35.58 -14.70 -37.04
CA GLU A 122 36.42 -13.66 -37.65
C GLU A 122 35.94 -12.23 -37.38
N ASN A 123 34.62 -12.01 -37.36
CA ASN A 123 34.01 -10.67 -37.24
C ASN A 123 33.38 -10.38 -35.88
N ALA A 124 33.31 -11.35 -34.96
CA ALA A 124 32.68 -11.15 -33.66
C ALA A 124 33.28 -12.02 -32.56
N LEU A 125 33.36 -11.47 -31.35
CA LEU A 125 33.78 -12.13 -30.13
C LEU A 125 32.76 -11.87 -29.02
N LEU A 126 32.14 -12.92 -28.49
CA LEU A 126 31.46 -12.88 -27.20
C LEU A 126 32.41 -13.44 -26.15
N PHE A 127 32.63 -12.75 -25.05
CA PHE A 127 33.55 -13.17 -24.01
C PHE A 127 32.98 -12.97 -22.60
N SER A 128 33.51 -13.73 -21.66
CA SER A 128 33.39 -13.51 -20.23
C SER A 128 34.76 -13.13 -19.67
N GLN A 129 34.80 -12.21 -18.71
CA GLN A 129 36.02 -11.75 -18.06
C GLN A 129 35.83 -11.81 -16.55
N ILE A 130 36.77 -12.47 -15.87
CA ILE A 130 36.86 -12.51 -14.41
C ILE A 130 38.18 -11.87 -13.98
N GLY A 131 38.15 -11.12 -12.90
CA GLY A 131 39.34 -10.53 -12.31
C GLY A 131 39.32 -10.59 -10.79
N ILE A 132 40.48 -10.76 -10.18
CA ILE A 132 40.70 -10.61 -8.74
C ILE A 132 41.87 -9.66 -8.53
N ARG A 133 41.74 -8.75 -7.56
CA ARG A 133 42.81 -7.80 -7.26
C ARG A 133 42.80 -7.35 -5.82
N GLU A 134 43.98 -7.02 -5.33
CA GLU A 134 44.21 -6.40 -4.03
C GLU A 134 44.54 -4.92 -4.25
N HIS A 135 43.84 -4.04 -3.54
CA HIS A 135 44.14 -2.60 -3.53
C HIS A 135 44.01 -2.00 -2.13
N ASN A 136 45.12 -1.45 -1.63
CA ASN A 136 45.26 -0.75 -0.35
C ASN A 136 44.95 -1.58 0.92
N ASP A 137 44.88 -2.91 0.89
CA ASP A 137 44.36 -3.89 1.87
C ASP A 137 42.88 -4.30 1.67
N ARG A 138 42.37 -4.23 0.44
CA ARG A 138 40.99 -4.61 0.09
C ARG A 138 41.02 -5.57 -1.09
N THR A 139 40.24 -6.64 -1.01
CA THR A 139 40.12 -7.63 -2.08
C THR A 139 38.87 -7.37 -2.92
N TYR A 140 39.08 -7.15 -4.21
CA TYR A 140 38.04 -6.96 -5.20
C TYR A 140 37.98 -8.15 -6.15
N ALA A 141 36.77 -8.58 -6.48
CA ALA A 141 36.51 -9.44 -7.62
C ALA A 141 35.65 -8.71 -8.65
N ASN A 142 35.89 -8.99 -9.92
CA ASN A 142 35.16 -8.41 -11.04
C ASN A 142 34.70 -9.55 -11.93
N TYR A 143 33.43 -9.56 -12.31
CA TYR A 143 32.88 -10.49 -13.28
C TYR A 143 32.14 -9.70 -14.35
N GLY A 144 32.43 -9.97 -15.62
CA GLY A 144 31.78 -9.28 -16.71
C GLY A 144 31.63 -10.12 -17.95
N ILE A 145 30.75 -9.65 -18.81
CA ILE A 145 30.50 -10.20 -20.15
C ILE A 145 30.63 -9.06 -21.16
N GLY A 146 31.07 -9.39 -22.37
CA GLY A 146 31.18 -8.40 -23.42
C GLY A 146 31.11 -8.99 -24.80
N ILE A 147 30.72 -8.16 -25.76
CA ILE A 147 30.70 -8.47 -27.17
C ILE A 147 31.56 -7.46 -27.93
N ARG A 148 32.35 -7.94 -28.88
CA ARG A 148 33.15 -7.13 -29.81
C ARG A 148 32.83 -7.51 -31.24
N TYR A 149 32.79 -6.53 -32.12
CA TYR A 149 32.48 -6.67 -33.53
C TYR A 149 33.59 -6.03 -34.38
N PHE A 150 34.01 -6.73 -35.45
CA PHE A 150 35.18 -6.44 -36.30
C PHE A 150 34.77 -6.40 -37.79
N PRO A 151 34.08 -5.36 -38.28
CA PRO A 151 33.58 -5.33 -39.66
C PRO A 151 34.63 -4.98 -40.73
N ALA A 152 35.85 -4.57 -40.35
CA ALA A 152 36.99 -4.32 -41.25
C ALA A 152 38.24 -3.91 -40.43
N SER A 153 38.63 -2.63 -40.49
CA SER A 153 39.82 -2.04 -39.85
C SER A 153 39.55 -1.39 -38.48
N TYR A 154 38.33 -1.51 -37.95
CA TYR A 154 37.99 -1.05 -36.61
C TYR A 154 37.26 -2.14 -35.82
N MET A 155 37.28 -2.01 -34.49
CA MET A 155 36.49 -2.81 -33.56
C MET A 155 35.59 -1.91 -32.72
N THR A 156 34.36 -2.36 -32.52
CA THR A 156 33.43 -1.78 -31.53
C THR A 156 33.03 -2.84 -30.54
N GLY A 157 32.96 -2.49 -29.26
CA GLY A 157 32.54 -3.43 -28.22
C GLY A 157 31.66 -2.79 -27.16
N ILE A 158 30.84 -3.62 -26.51
CA ILE A 158 30.06 -3.27 -25.33
C ILE A 158 30.30 -4.35 -24.28
N ASN A 159 30.45 -3.92 -23.02
CA ASN A 159 30.66 -4.82 -21.90
C ASN A 159 29.87 -4.39 -20.66
N LEU A 160 29.58 -5.36 -19.81
CA LEU A 160 28.85 -5.23 -18.55
C LEU A 160 29.64 -5.95 -17.46
N PHE A 161 29.85 -5.29 -16.32
CA PHE A 161 30.60 -5.82 -15.19
C PHE A 161 29.84 -5.65 -13.88
N ILE A 162 29.97 -6.65 -13.01
CA ILE A 162 29.65 -6.56 -11.58
C ILE A 162 30.97 -6.64 -10.83
N ASP A 163 31.23 -5.63 -10.00
CA ASP A 163 32.38 -5.58 -9.11
C ASP A 163 31.93 -5.80 -7.68
N ARG A 164 32.69 -6.62 -6.95
CA ARG A 164 32.46 -6.93 -5.54
C ARG A 164 33.71 -6.65 -4.73
N ASP A 165 33.57 -5.87 -3.67
CA ASP A 165 34.55 -5.73 -2.60
C ASP A 165 34.17 -6.66 -1.46
N TYR A 166 34.96 -7.72 -1.24
CA TYR A 166 34.72 -8.70 -0.17
C TYR A 166 35.22 -8.23 1.20
N THR A 167 36.06 -7.19 1.24
CA THR A 167 36.56 -6.64 2.49
C THR A 167 35.56 -5.69 3.13
N GLY A 168 35.00 -4.77 2.34
CA GLY A 168 33.98 -3.83 2.81
C GLY A 168 32.53 -4.28 2.60
N GLY A 169 32.28 -5.27 1.74
CA GLY A 169 30.91 -5.69 1.40
C GLY A 169 30.23 -4.84 0.32
N ASN A 170 30.98 -4.04 -0.44
CA ASN A 170 30.46 -3.13 -1.45
C ASN A 170 30.25 -3.82 -2.82
N SER A 171 29.22 -3.41 -3.57
CA SER A 171 28.97 -3.90 -4.94
C SER A 171 28.71 -2.76 -5.92
N ARG A 172 29.25 -2.87 -7.14
CA ARG A 172 29.15 -1.84 -8.19
C ARG A 172 28.85 -2.47 -9.55
N LEU A 173 27.97 -1.82 -10.31
CA LEU A 173 27.71 -2.14 -11.71
C LEU A 173 28.54 -1.24 -12.62
N GLY A 174 29.12 -1.82 -13.67
CA GLY A 174 29.86 -1.10 -14.70
C GLY A 174 29.32 -1.42 -16.10
N ILE A 175 29.14 -0.40 -16.94
CA ILE A 175 28.80 -0.55 -18.36
C ILE A 175 29.88 0.16 -19.17
N GLY A 176 30.48 -0.54 -20.13
CA GLY A 176 31.59 -0.03 -20.92
C GLY A 176 31.32 -0.10 -22.42
N GLY A 177 31.76 0.93 -23.14
CA GLY A 177 31.88 0.93 -24.60
C GLY A 177 33.37 0.93 -25.00
N GLU A 178 33.72 0.18 -26.03
CA GLU A 178 35.05 0.08 -26.61
C GLU A 178 35.01 0.48 -28.08
N TYR A 179 35.98 1.30 -28.51
CA TYR A 179 36.24 1.62 -29.91
C TYR A 179 37.73 1.47 -30.17
N PHE A 180 38.11 0.73 -31.20
CA PHE A 180 39.49 0.49 -31.57
C PHE A 180 39.69 0.69 -33.06
N TYR A 181 40.74 1.40 -33.44
CA TYR A 181 41.11 1.61 -34.84
C TYR A 181 42.64 1.65 -34.96
N ASP A 182 43.19 0.67 -35.66
CA ASP A 182 44.61 0.47 -35.91
C ASP A 182 45.51 0.45 -34.66
N TYR A 183 45.96 1.60 -34.18
CA TYR A 183 46.84 1.74 -33.02
C TYR A 183 46.14 2.43 -31.83
N LEU A 184 44.90 2.88 -31.99
CA LEU A 184 44.20 3.73 -31.03
C LEU A 184 42.99 3.00 -30.43
N LYS A 185 43.00 2.83 -29.10
CA LYS A 185 41.88 2.32 -28.30
C LYS A 185 41.26 3.45 -27.51
N ILE A 186 39.94 3.60 -27.61
CA ILE A 186 39.12 4.48 -26.78
C ILE A 186 38.15 3.61 -25.99
N SER A 187 37.99 3.90 -24.71
CA SER A 187 37.02 3.21 -23.86
C SER A 187 36.30 4.21 -22.97
N SER A 188 34.99 4.03 -22.83
CA SER A 188 34.15 4.86 -21.97
C SER A 188 33.37 3.97 -21.04
N ASN A 189 33.49 4.19 -19.73
CA ASN A 189 32.90 3.32 -18.71
C ASN A 189 32.04 4.14 -17.76
N LEU A 190 30.81 3.68 -17.51
CA LEU A 190 29.90 4.22 -16.51
C LEU A 190 29.85 3.30 -15.29
N TYR A 191 29.88 3.88 -14.10
CA TYR A 191 29.90 3.18 -12.82
C TYR A 191 28.74 3.58 -11.93
N LYS A 192 28.01 2.60 -11.42
CA LYS A 192 26.88 2.78 -10.51
C LYS A 192 27.03 1.92 -9.27
N GLY A 193 27.02 2.54 -8.08
CA GLY A 193 26.97 1.82 -6.82
C GLY A 193 25.66 1.07 -6.63
N MET A 194 25.74 -0.19 -6.19
CA MET A 194 24.59 -1.04 -5.88
C MET A 194 24.37 -1.23 -4.38
N THR A 195 25.39 -0.99 -3.56
CA THR A 195 25.29 -1.05 -2.09
C THR A 195 25.06 0.33 -1.51
N ASP A 196 24.12 0.41 -0.56
CA ASP A 196 23.85 1.62 0.21
C ASP A 196 24.87 1.84 1.32
N TRP A 197 24.78 2.99 1.99
CA TRP A 197 25.64 3.34 3.12
C TRP A 197 25.63 2.26 4.21
N HIS A 198 26.81 1.74 4.52
CA HIS A 198 27.03 0.84 5.65
C HIS A 198 28.33 1.20 6.37
N ASP A 199 28.64 0.49 7.44
CA ASP A 199 29.83 0.76 8.25
C ASP A 199 31.11 0.61 7.45
N SER A 200 31.99 1.60 7.60
CA SER A 200 33.28 1.61 6.90
C SER A 200 34.33 0.83 7.65
N THR A 201 35.01 -0.07 6.94
CA THR A 201 36.19 -0.78 7.46
C THR A 201 37.46 0.06 7.44
N ASP A 202 37.48 1.21 6.76
CA ASP A 202 38.69 2.06 6.61
C ASP A 202 38.88 3.08 7.73
N PHE A 203 37.81 3.41 8.47
CA PHE A 203 37.79 4.50 9.45
C PHE A 203 37.32 4.03 10.85
N ASN A 204 37.70 2.82 11.27
CA ASN A 204 37.47 2.28 12.63
C ASN A 204 36.04 2.49 13.17
N GLY A 205 35.03 2.34 12.30
CA GLY A 205 33.62 2.47 12.69
C GLY A 205 33.09 3.90 12.83
N GLU A 206 33.90 4.94 12.62
CA GLU A 206 33.49 6.35 12.75
C GLU A 206 32.82 6.91 11.49
N TRP A 207 32.94 6.21 10.36
CA TRP A 207 32.38 6.62 9.08
C TRP A 207 31.55 5.49 8.49
N SER A 208 30.59 5.86 7.65
CA SER A 208 29.93 4.96 6.72
C SER A 208 30.56 5.07 5.34
N GLU A 209 30.52 4.00 4.56
CA GLU A 209 31.00 3.94 3.17
C GLU A 209 29.94 3.41 2.22
N LYS A 210 30.11 3.73 0.93
CA LYS A 210 29.41 3.11 -0.20
C LYS A 210 30.22 3.34 -1.49
N PRO A 211 29.94 2.65 -2.60
CA PRO A 211 30.54 2.97 -3.90
C PRO A 211 30.14 4.37 -4.38
N ALA A 212 31.11 5.11 -4.92
CA ALA A 212 30.87 6.37 -5.60
C ALA A 212 30.41 6.12 -7.04
N ASP A 213 29.35 6.82 -7.44
CA ASP A 213 28.91 6.84 -8.83
C ASP A 213 29.88 7.70 -9.66
N GLY A 214 30.13 7.31 -10.90
CA GLY A 214 31.07 8.03 -11.76
C GLY A 214 31.19 7.46 -13.15
N PHE A 215 32.10 8.04 -13.92
CA PHE A 215 32.45 7.54 -15.25
C PHE A 215 33.93 7.80 -15.55
N ASP A 216 34.48 7.04 -16.48
CA ASP A 216 35.79 7.31 -17.04
C ASP A 216 35.80 7.26 -18.57
N VAL A 217 36.77 7.98 -19.14
CA VAL A 217 37.18 7.88 -20.53
C VAL A 217 38.66 7.57 -20.57
N ARG A 218 39.05 6.56 -21.35
CA ARG A 218 40.42 6.05 -21.45
C ARG A 218 40.84 5.99 -22.90
N ILE A 219 42.07 6.38 -23.16
CA ILE A 219 42.72 6.34 -24.47
C ILE A 219 44.04 5.59 -24.30
N ASP A 220 44.28 4.57 -25.12
CA ASP A 220 45.54 3.82 -25.21
C ASP A 220 45.98 3.81 -26.67
N GLY A 221 47.23 4.17 -26.93
CA GLY A 221 47.76 4.35 -28.28
C GLY A 221 49.14 3.75 -28.43
N ASN A 222 49.31 2.73 -29.27
CA ASN A 222 50.63 2.22 -29.64
C ASN A 222 51.31 3.17 -30.64
N LEU A 223 52.64 3.37 -30.51
CA LEU A 223 53.35 4.22 -31.46
C LEU A 223 53.53 3.50 -32.80
N PRO A 224 53.07 4.05 -33.95
CA PRO A 224 53.11 3.34 -35.23
C PRO A 224 54.52 2.91 -35.68
N PHE A 225 55.53 3.72 -35.34
CA PHE A 225 56.94 3.47 -35.63
C PHE A 225 57.68 2.67 -34.53
N PHE A 226 57.05 2.49 -33.36
CA PHE A 226 57.59 1.68 -32.27
C PHE A 226 56.45 0.99 -31.48
N PRO A 227 55.81 -0.05 -32.05
CA PRO A 227 54.58 -0.64 -31.51
C PRO A 227 54.72 -1.22 -30.10
N ALA A 228 55.95 -1.59 -29.72
CA ALA A 228 56.30 -2.04 -28.37
C ALA A 228 56.10 -0.96 -27.29
N VAL A 229 55.88 0.30 -27.65
CA VAL A 229 55.55 1.37 -26.70
C VAL A 229 54.12 1.84 -26.92
N SER A 230 53.35 1.90 -25.82
CA SER A 230 52.01 2.48 -25.82
C SER A 230 51.90 3.65 -24.84
N LEU A 231 51.16 4.67 -25.24
CA LEU A 231 50.85 5.85 -24.44
C LEU A 231 49.40 5.78 -23.97
N LYS A 232 49.19 6.07 -22.69
CA LYS A 232 47.89 6.01 -22.04
C LYS A 232 47.49 7.37 -21.49
N ALA A 233 46.22 7.71 -21.63
CA ALA A 233 45.60 8.83 -20.95
C ALA A 233 44.20 8.43 -20.46
N SER A 234 43.82 8.87 -19.26
CA SER A 234 42.46 8.71 -18.76
C SER A 234 41.98 9.90 -17.97
N ALA A 235 40.66 10.14 -18.03
CA ALA A 235 39.96 11.11 -17.22
C ALA A 235 38.78 10.43 -16.53
N GLU A 236 38.71 10.54 -15.21
CA GLU A 236 37.68 9.93 -14.37
C GLU A 236 36.94 11.03 -13.59
N LYS A 237 35.61 10.96 -13.53
CA LYS A 237 34.77 11.84 -12.72
C LYS A 237 33.92 11.00 -11.78
N TYR A 238 33.98 11.30 -10.50
CA TYR A 238 33.13 10.71 -9.48
C TYR A 238 32.28 11.75 -8.77
N TYR A 239 31.12 11.33 -8.28
CA TYR A 239 30.14 12.18 -7.60
C TYR A 239 30.05 11.84 -6.10
N GLY A 240 30.00 12.87 -5.25
CA GLY A 240 29.91 12.72 -3.80
C GLY A 240 30.79 13.69 -3.03
N ASN A 241 30.44 13.97 -1.77
CA ASN A 241 31.11 15.00 -0.96
C ASN A 241 32.47 14.55 -0.40
N ASN A 242 32.63 13.27 -0.05
CA ASN A 242 33.87 12.72 0.47
C ASN A 242 34.24 11.44 -0.31
N VAL A 243 34.61 11.59 -1.57
CA VAL A 243 35.04 10.48 -2.41
C VAL A 243 36.54 10.26 -2.23
N SER A 244 36.98 9.01 -2.08
CA SER A 244 38.40 8.67 -1.97
C SER A 244 39.11 8.80 -3.31
N VAL A 245 40.29 9.42 -3.29
CA VAL A 245 41.03 9.80 -4.48
C VAL A 245 42.49 9.38 -4.37
N LEU A 246 42.92 8.47 -5.22
CA LEU A 246 44.28 7.91 -5.34
C LEU A 246 44.79 7.15 -4.08
N SER A 247 44.29 7.50 -2.89
CA SER A 247 44.61 6.90 -1.60
C SER A 247 43.39 6.95 -0.67
N ARG A 248 43.21 5.91 0.16
CA ARG A 248 42.05 5.71 1.06
C ARG A 248 41.66 6.91 1.91
N LYS A 249 42.64 7.65 2.43
CA LYS A 249 42.42 8.73 3.40
C LYS A 249 42.34 10.13 2.78
N LYS A 250 42.45 10.24 1.45
CA LYS A 250 42.40 11.52 0.75
C LYS A 250 41.02 11.69 0.14
N LEU A 251 40.13 12.32 0.90
CA LEU A 251 38.74 12.53 0.51
C LEU A 251 38.59 13.88 -0.20
N ARG A 252 37.81 13.91 -1.28
CA ARG A 252 37.47 15.13 -2.01
C ARG A 252 36.02 15.14 -2.43
N SER A 253 35.49 16.36 -2.57
CA SER A 253 34.16 16.58 -3.13
C SER A 253 34.23 16.56 -4.65
N HIS A 254 33.39 15.72 -5.26
CA HIS A 254 33.19 15.57 -6.70
C HIS A 254 34.49 15.52 -7.52
N PRO A 255 35.42 14.60 -7.20
CA PRO A 255 36.76 14.65 -7.74
C PRO A 255 36.82 14.33 -9.24
N VAL A 256 37.80 14.94 -9.90
CA VAL A 256 38.26 14.59 -11.24
C VAL A 256 39.66 14.03 -11.13
N ILE A 257 39.92 12.86 -11.70
CA ILE A 257 41.23 12.22 -11.73
C ILE A 257 41.70 12.19 -13.18
N ILE A 258 42.90 12.74 -13.42
CA ILE A 258 43.55 12.69 -14.74
C ILE A 258 44.80 11.83 -14.59
N SER A 259 44.94 10.84 -15.45
CA SER A 259 46.09 9.93 -15.46
C SER A 259 46.74 9.91 -16.84
N SER A 260 48.05 9.75 -16.85
CA SER A 260 48.88 9.57 -18.05
C SER A 260 49.92 8.51 -17.77
N GLY A 261 50.14 7.60 -18.72
CA GLY A 261 51.07 6.50 -18.52
C GLY A 261 51.78 6.08 -19.80
N ILE A 262 52.87 5.33 -19.63
CA ILE A 262 53.66 4.75 -20.71
C ILE A 262 53.84 3.27 -20.42
N ASN A 263 53.56 2.45 -21.42
CA ASN A 263 53.84 1.03 -21.42
C ASN A 263 55.01 0.72 -22.36
N TYR A 264 55.85 -0.23 -21.97
CA TYR A 264 56.86 -0.84 -22.82
C TYR A 264 56.73 -2.37 -22.78
N THR A 265 56.37 -2.96 -23.92
CA THR A 265 56.15 -4.40 -24.13
C THR A 265 57.23 -4.94 -25.07
N PRO A 266 58.43 -5.29 -24.57
CA PRO A 266 59.50 -5.83 -25.41
C PRO A 266 59.13 -7.16 -26.08
N ILE A 267 58.32 -7.97 -25.38
CA ILE A 267 57.78 -9.24 -25.83
C ILE A 267 56.34 -9.37 -25.34
N PRO A 268 55.43 -10.07 -26.04
CA PRO A 268 54.02 -10.17 -25.64
C PRO A 268 53.77 -10.73 -24.24
N LEU A 269 54.70 -11.54 -23.71
CA LEU A 269 54.63 -12.03 -22.34
C LEU A 269 54.76 -10.94 -21.29
N LEU A 270 55.52 -9.88 -21.55
CA LEU A 270 56.05 -8.99 -20.52
C LEU A 270 55.86 -7.52 -20.89
N THR A 271 55.18 -6.78 -20.03
CA THR A 271 55.00 -5.33 -20.15
C THR A 271 55.46 -4.62 -18.89
N PHE A 272 56.25 -3.56 -19.06
CA PHE A 272 56.59 -2.60 -18.01
C PHE A 272 55.68 -1.38 -18.13
N SER A 273 55.13 -0.87 -17.03
CA SER A 273 54.31 0.34 -17.03
C SER A 273 54.84 1.39 -16.07
N LEU A 274 54.67 2.66 -16.44
CA LEU A 274 54.85 3.81 -15.56
C LEU A 274 53.66 4.75 -15.72
N ASP A 275 52.88 4.92 -14.65
CA ASP A 275 51.60 5.62 -14.65
C ASP A 275 51.59 6.73 -13.60
N GLY A 276 51.35 7.97 -14.04
CA GLY A 276 51.15 9.13 -13.18
C GLY A 276 49.69 9.56 -13.15
N SER A 277 49.20 9.99 -11.98
CA SER A 277 47.84 10.53 -11.85
C SER A 277 47.78 11.73 -10.93
N LYS A 278 46.76 12.57 -11.15
CA LYS A 278 46.53 13.79 -10.39
C LYS A 278 45.05 14.06 -10.19
N SER A 279 44.71 14.56 -9.01
CA SER A 279 43.39 15.11 -8.68
C SER A 279 43.52 16.22 -7.64
N GLY A 280 43.29 17.46 -8.07
CA GLY A 280 43.58 18.65 -7.26
C GLY A 280 45.05 18.72 -6.85
N SER A 281 45.31 18.87 -5.55
CA SER A 281 46.68 18.83 -4.97
C SER A 281 47.19 17.41 -4.70
N THR A 282 46.40 16.36 -4.96
CA THR A 282 46.83 14.98 -4.79
C THR A 282 47.44 14.46 -6.08
N SER A 283 48.65 13.93 -6.03
CA SER A 283 49.30 13.22 -7.13
C SER A 283 49.74 11.84 -6.68
N GLY A 284 49.89 10.94 -7.63
CA GLY A 284 50.56 9.67 -7.37
C GLY A 284 51.23 9.11 -8.62
N LEU A 285 52.16 8.20 -8.39
CA LEU A 285 52.99 7.56 -9.40
C LEU A 285 53.00 6.05 -9.13
N GLN A 286 52.93 5.26 -10.18
CA GLN A 286 52.93 3.80 -10.13
C GLN A 286 53.85 3.24 -11.20
N ALA A 287 54.66 2.26 -10.82
CA ALA A 287 55.42 1.42 -11.75
C ALA A 287 54.88 -0.01 -11.66
N GLY A 288 54.67 -0.64 -12.82
CA GLY A 288 54.07 -1.97 -12.92
C GLY A 288 54.89 -2.92 -13.78
N ILE A 289 54.78 -4.21 -13.47
CA ILE A 289 55.22 -5.32 -14.30
C ILE A 289 54.00 -6.21 -14.54
N GLN A 290 53.67 -6.44 -15.80
CA GLN A 290 52.54 -7.24 -16.24
C GLN A 290 53.04 -8.44 -17.03
N PHE A 291 52.53 -9.62 -16.68
CA PHE A 291 52.71 -10.87 -17.41
C PHE A 291 51.40 -11.23 -18.13
N SER A 292 51.45 -11.48 -19.43
CA SER A 292 50.27 -11.80 -20.25
C SER A 292 50.46 -13.11 -21.00
N LEU A 293 49.53 -14.04 -20.84
CA LEU A 293 49.53 -15.36 -21.46
C LEU A 293 48.30 -15.53 -22.34
N ASN A 294 48.52 -16.00 -23.56
CA ASN A 294 47.50 -16.43 -24.51
C ASN A 294 47.65 -17.92 -24.72
N PHE A 295 46.67 -18.69 -24.27
CA PHE A 295 46.71 -20.16 -24.33
C PHE A 295 46.47 -20.72 -25.73
N SER A 296 46.08 -19.89 -26.70
CA SER A 296 45.98 -20.27 -28.12
C SER A 296 47.32 -20.25 -28.87
N HIS A 297 48.41 -19.83 -28.22
CA HIS A 297 49.75 -19.79 -28.80
C HIS A 297 50.77 -20.51 -27.91
N ASP A 298 51.82 -21.07 -28.52
CA ASP A 298 52.92 -21.69 -27.78
C ASP A 298 53.80 -20.64 -27.05
N ILE A 299 54.69 -21.11 -26.19
CA ILE A 299 55.57 -20.25 -25.41
C ILE A 299 56.55 -19.45 -26.29
N ASN A 300 56.94 -19.97 -27.46
CA ASN A 300 57.88 -19.30 -28.36
C ASN A 300 57.24 -18.05 -28.96
N TRP A 301 55.94 -18.10 -29.26
CA TRP A 301 55.18 -16.93 -29.64
C TRP A 301 55.31 -15.86 -28.55
N HIS A 302 55.08 -16.19 -27.29
CA HIS A 302 55.14 -15.23 -26.17
C HIS A 302 56.51 -14.57 -25.96
N LEU A 303 57.58 -15.24 -26.39
CA LEU A 303 58.97 -14.78 -26.25
C LEU A 303 59.53 -14.08 -27.50
N THR A 304 58.80 -14.10 -28.62
CA THR A 304 59.25 -13.44 -29.86
C THR A 304 58.87 -11.95 -29.85
N PRO A 305 59.80 -11.01 -30.11
CA PRO A 305 59.51 -9.58 -30.16
C PRO A 305 58.40 -9.22 -31.14
N GLU A 306 57.51 -8.29 -30.77
CA GLU A 306 56.34 -7.91 -31.60
C GLU A 306 56.70 -7.44 -33.00
N LYS A 307 57.85 -6.78 -33.16
CA LYS A 307 58.36 -6.26 -34.44
C LYS A 307 58.66 -7.36 -35.46
N GLU A 308 58.94 -8.58 -35.01
CA GLU A 308 59.33 -9.71 -35.85
C GLU A 308 58.13 -10.55 -36.32
N LYS A 309 56.92 -10.29 -35.82
CA LYS A 309 55.74 -11.16 -36.05
C LYS A 309 54.80 -10.76 -37.18
N GLY A 310 54.96 -9.58 -37.79
CA GLY A 310 54.14 -9.14 -38.93
C GLY A 310 52.62 -9.11 -38.69
N ILE A 311 52.17 -9.00 -37.43
CA ILE A 311 50.75 -9.13 -37.06
C ILE A 311 49.96 -7.88 -37.44
N GLN A 312 48.77 -8.05 -38.04
CA GLN A 312 47.78 -6.99 -38.16
C GLN A 312 47.21 -6.64 -36.78
N ILE A 313 47.45 -5.42 -36.33
CA ILE A 313 47.22 -4.97 -34.96
C ILE A 313 45.72 -5.05 -34.56
N ASN A 314 44.81 -4.87 -35.53
CA ASN A 314 43.36 -5.03 -35.32
C ASN A 314 42.96 -6.46 -34.90
N LYS A 315 43.70 -7.50 -35.29
CA LYS A 315 43.39 -8.90 -34.92
C LYS A 315 44.06 -9.34 -33.62
N SER A 316 45.22 -8.77 -33.25
CA SER A 316 45.87 -9.05 -31.95
C SER A 316 45.10 -8.49 -30.76
N GLU A 317 44.39 -7.38 -30.95
CA GLU A 317 43.64 -6.68 -29.91
C GLU A 317 42.29 -7.33 -29.57
N LYS A 318 41.89 -8.33 -30.36
CA LYS A 318 40.60 -9.00 -30.23
C LYS A 318 40.33 -9.53 -28.83
N TYR A 319 41.38 -10.03 -28.18
CA TYR A 319 41.29 -10.71 -26.89
C TYR A 319 41.87 -9.92 -25.73
N ASN A 320 42.15 -8.63 -25.94
CA ASN A 320 42.64 -7.78 -24.87
C ASN A 320 41.57 -7.58 -23.79
N PHE A 321 42.01 -7.43 -22.55
CA PHE A 321 41.11 -7.16 -21.44
C PHE A 321 40.38 -5.83 -21.61
N VAL A 322 39.16 -5.75 -21.08
CA VAL A 322 38.37 -4.51 -21.10
C VAL A 322 39.11 -3.41 -20.35
N ASN A 323 39.24 -2.24 -20.98
CA ASN A 323 39.95 -1.09 -20.41
C ASN A 323 38.99 -0.26 -19.54
N ARG A 324 39.03 -0.48 -18.22
CA ARG A 324 38.15 0.13 -17.23
C ARG A 324 38.84 0.25 -15.87
N ASN A 325 38.34 1.10 -14.97
CA ASN A 325 38.67 1.04 -13.55
C ASN A 325 38.00 -0.17 -12.88
N ASN A 326 38.77 -1.20 -12.55
CA ASN A 326 38.25 -2.40 -11.88
C ASN A 326 38.23 -2.28 -10.34
N VAL A 327 38.80 -1.22 -9.77
CA VAL A 327 38.72 -0.93 -8.33
C VAL A 327 37.49 -0.07 -8.06
N ILE A 328 36.75 -0.39 -6.99
CA ILE A 328 35.58 0.39 -6.58
C ILE A 328 36.08 1.66 -5.88
N THR A 329 35.81 2.81 -6.49
CA THR A 329 36.03 4.11 -5.84
C THR A 329 34.95 4.33 -4.80
N MET A 330 35.34 4.59 -3.55
CA MET A 330 34.41 4.71 -2.42
C MET A 330 34.06 6.17 -2.12
N GLN A 331 32.83 6.36 -1.64
CA GLN A 331 32.34 7.58 -1.01
C GLN A 331 32.15 7.33 0.49
N TYR A 332 32.55 8.28 1.33
CA TYR A 332 32.46 8.19 2.79
C TYR A 332 31.55 9.27 3.38
N LYS A 333 31.01 8.99 4.56
CA LYS A 333 30.18 9.92 5.33
C LYS A 333 30.49 9.76 6.81
N GLU A 334 30.87 10.85 7.47
CA GLU A 334 31.06 10.86 8.92
C GLU A 334 29.78 10.42 9.62
N LYS A 335 29.91 9.47 10.56
CA LYS A 335 28.87 9.26 11.55
C LYS A 335 28.95 10.43 12.51
N LYS A 336 27.82 11.10 12.78
CA LYS A 336 27.76 12.14 13.81
C LYS A 336 28.21 11.53 15.14
N ARG A 337 29.38 11.90 15.64
CA ARG A 337 29.82 11.56 16.99
C ARG A 337 28.93 12.32 17.97
N THR A 338 28.02 11.61 18.63
CA THR A 338 27.55 12.02 19.95
C THR A 338 28.73 11.78 20.88
N PRO A 339 29.24 12.79 21.61
CA PRO A 339 30.16 12.51 22.70
C PRO A 339 29.42 11.60 23.68
N GLU A 340 30.00 10.46 24.00
CA GLU A 340 29.50 9.61 25.09
C GLU A 340 29.88 10.32 26.40
N TYR A 341 28.98 11.16 26.88
CA TYR A 341 29.03 11.62 28.25
C TYR A 341 28.31 10.59 29.12
N ARG A 342 28.53 10.61 30.43
CA ARG A 342 27.67 9.91 31.40
C ARG A 342 26.98 10.97 32.25
N ILE A 343 25.68 10.81 32.43
CA ILE A 343 24.88 11.65 33.32
C ILE A 343 24.64 10.85 34.59
N ILE A 344 24.90 11.45 35.74
CA ILE A 344 24.50 10.91 37.04
C ILE A 344 23.46 11.86 37.62
N LEU A 345 22.24 11.37 37.79
CA LEU A 345 21.13 12.13 38.34
C LEU A 345 20.94 11.79 39.83
N THR A 346 20.79 12.79 40.68
CA THR A 346 20.60 12.60 42.13
C THR A 346 19.57 13.58 42.66
N VAL A 347 18.57 13.08 43.40
CA VAL A 347 17.61 13.94 44.10
C VAL A 347 18.19 14.31 45.46
N ILE A 348 18.54 15.58 45.65
CA ILE A 348 19.17 16.10 46.87
C ILE A 348 18.12 16.41 47.94
N ARG A 349 16.95 16.86 47.50
CA ARG A 349 15.80 17.14 48.38
C ARG A 349 14.55 16.61 47.72
N ASN A 350 13.87 15.70 48.42
CA ASN A 350 12.66 15.02 47.96
C ASN A 350 11.58 15.07 49.06
N ASN A 351 10.33 14.76 48.71
CA ASN A 351 9.19 14.74 49.62
C ASN A 351 8.83 16.11 50.22
N SER A 352 9.07 17.20 49.50
CA SER A 352 8.62 18.52 49.93
C SER A 352 7.08 18.60 49.94
N PRO A 353 6.47 19.36 50.86
CA PRO A 353 5.03 19.57 50.87
C PRO A 353 4.58 20.27 49.58
N ALA A 354 3.40 19.90 49.09
CA ALA A 354 2.75 20.55 47.95
C ALA A 354 2.15 21.92 48.33
N ASP A 355 2.99 22.88 48.70
CA ASP A 355 2.60 24.22 49.20
C ASP A 355 2.89 25.36 48.20
N GLY A 356 3.50 25.04 47.05
CA GLY A 356 3.94 25.99 46.02
C GLY A 356 5.15 26.85 46.43
N ILE A 357 5.82 26.55 47.54
CA ILE A 357 6.91 27.34 48.11
C ILE A 357 8.14 26.48 48.39
N THR A 358 7.96 25.30 48.98
CA THR A 358 9.06 24.42 49.39
C THR A 358 9.59 23.64 48.19
N GLU A 359 10.85 23.89 47.84
CA GLU A 359 11.49 23.29 46.66
C GLU A 359 11.95 21.84 46.89
N ASN A 360 11.70 20.97 45.93
CA ASN A 360 12.51 19.78 45.67
C ASN A 360 13.69 20.14 44.75
N ILE A 361 14.83 19.45 44.92
CA ILE A 361 16.08 19.78 44.21
C ILE A 361 16.67 18.52 43.58
N VAL A 362 16.85 18.56 42.26
CA VAL A 362 17.53 17.53 41.46
C VAL A 362 18.89 18.06 40.99
N GLN A 363 19.93 17.25 41.10
CA GLN A 363 21.28 17.55 40.63
C GLN A 363 21.67 16.57 39.53
N ALA A 364 22.15 17.09 38.40
CA ALA A 364 22.78 16.33 37.33
C ALA A 364 24.29 16.56 37.35
N GLN A 365 25.07 15.48 37.35
CA GLN A 365 26.51 15.51 37.15
C GLN A 365 26.84 14.97 35.75
N VAL A 366 27.59 15.74 34.97
CA VAL A 366 28.01 15.40 33.61
C VAL A 366 29.50 15.13 33.58
N ILE A 367 29.86 13.90 33.22
CA ILE A 367 31.24 13.44 33.13
C ILE A 367 31.53 12.81 31.77
N ASP A 368 32.80 12.79 31.35
CA ASP A 368 33.23 12.01 30.17
C ASP A 368 33.32 10.50 30.49
N VAL A 369 33.58 9.67 29.47
CA VAL A 369 33.80 8.21 29.63
C VAL A 369 34.98 7.86 30.57
N ASN A 370 35.87 8.82 30.85
CA ASN A 370 37.01 8.68 31.74
C ASN A 370 36.76 9.27 33.14
N TYR A 371 35.50 9.59 33.46
CA TYR A 371 35.05 10.16 34.74
C TYR A 371 35.53 11.58 35.05
N HIS A 372 35.96 12.37 34.05
CA HIS A 372 36.27 13.78 34.26
C HIS A 372 35.01 14.66 34.19
N PRO A 373 34.86 15.65 35.09
CA PRO A 373 33.75 16.58 35.04
C PRO A 373 33.80 17.46 33.78
N LEU A 374 32.63 17.71 33.21
CA LEU A 374 32.49 18.52 32.00
C LEU A 374 31.81 19.84 32.31
N PRO A 375 32.58 20.93 32.49
CA PRO A 375 32.03 22.26 32.73
C PRO A 375 31.41 22.87 31.47
N ASP A 376 30.59 23.91 31.67
CA ASP A 376 29.95 24.70 30.61
C ASP A 376 29.11 23.87 29.62
N THR A 377 28.71 22.67 30.03
CA THR A 377 27.87 21.78 29.24
C THR A 377 26.42 22.17 29.45
N LYS A 378 25.74 22.53 28.36
CA LYS A 378 24.31 22.85 28.40
C LYS A 378 23.48 21.59 28.64
N VAL A 379 22.71 21.58 29.72
CA VAL A 379 21.71 20.56 30.04
C VAL A 379 20.32 21.13 29.89
N GLU A 380 19.38 20.31 29.40
CA GLU A 380 17.97 20.67 29.27
C GLU A 380 17.13 19.76 30.16
N TRP A 381 16.29 20.36 31.00
CA TRP A 381 15.42 19.63 31.90
C TRP A 381 14.07 19.39 31.23
N LYS A 382 13.63 18.14 31.22
CA LYS A 382 12.30 17.73 30.78
C LYS A 382 11.50 17.25 31.96
N TYR A 383 10.28 17.73 32.05
CA TYR A 383 9.30 17.33 33.04
C TYR A 383 7.91 17.50 32.41
N GLU A 384 6.91 16.82 32.96
CA GLU A 384 5.53 17.05 32.54
C GLU A 384 5.07 18.41 33.07
N ASN A 385 4.83 19.36 32.17
CA ASN A 385 4.42 20.72 32.55
C ASN A 385 2.96 20.71 33.01
N LYS A 386 2.73 20.56 34.31
CA LYS A 386 1.43 20.66 34.96
C LYS A 386 1.26 22.04 35.58
N GLN A 387 0.02 22.54 35.57
CA GLN A 387 -0.30 23.88 36.10
C GLN A 387 0.11 24.05 37.57
N GLU A 388 0.12 22.96 38.33
CA GLU A 388 0.52 22.93 39.73
C GLU A 388 2.03 22.91 39.98
N VAL A 389 2.87 22.67 38.95
CA VAL A 389 4.34 22.58 39.09
C VAL A 389 4.99 23.85 38.55
N ALA A 390 5.83 24.49 39.38
CA ALA A 390 6.65 25.62 38.97
C ALA A 390 8.14 25.29 39.08
N VAL A 391 8.93 25.78 38.13
CA VAL A 391 10.40 25.58 38.04
C VAL A 391 11.08 26.89 37.69
N THR A 392 12.32 27.08 38.14
CA THR A 392 13.05 28.34 37.91
C THR A 392 13.55 28.48 36.47
N THR A 393 14.16 27.43 35.92
CA THR A 393 14.71 27.41 34.54
C THR A 393 14.70 26.00 33.97
N SER A 394 14.27 25.84 32.71
CA SER A 394 14.26 24.54 32.01
C SER A 394 15.60 24.17 31.32
N SER A 395 16.65 24.99 31.50
CA SER A 395 18.01 24.69 31.04
C SER A 395 19.05 25.33 31.94
N ALA A 396 20.21 24.67 32.11
CA ALA A 396 21.33 25.18 32.88
C ALA A 396 22.67 24.83 32.20
N LEU A 397 23.73 25.56 32.52
CA LEU A 397 25.11 25.17 32.22
C LEU A 397 25.69 24.45 33.43
N THR A 398 26.48 23.40 33.20
CA THR A 398 27.24 22.76 34.28
C THR A 398 28.34 23.68 34.82
N ASP A 399 28.55 23.63 36.13
CA ASP A 399 29.65 24.35 36.79
C ASP A 399 31.02 23.71 36.53
N ARG A 400 32.08 24.26 37.14
CA ARG A 400 33.46 23.71 37.06
C ARG A 400 33.61 22.25 37.49
N ASN A 401 32.65 21.71 38.23
CA ASN A 401 32.62 20.33 38.71
C ASN A 401 31.68 19.44 37.86
N GLY A 402 31.16 19.96 36.75
CA GLY A 402 30.22 19.25 35.89
C GLY A 402 28.81 19.17 36.48
N LEU A 403 28.44 20.02 37.45
CA LEU A 403 27.15 19.95 38.15
C LEU A 403 26.15 20.98 37.63
N ALA A 404 24.89 20.56 37.47
CA ALA A 404 23.74 21.42 37.19
C ALA A 404 22.58 21.09 38.13
N TYR A 405 21.79 22.10 38.49
CA TYR A 405 20.68 21.97 39.45
C TYR A 405 19.34 22.29 38.81
N PHE A 406 18.30 21.64 39.31
CA PHE A 406 16.92 21.87 38.92
C PHE A 406 16.03 21.90 40.17
N ASN A 407 15.43 23.06 40.41
CA ASN A 407 14.58 23.32 41.56
C ASN A 407 13.13 23.33 41.10
N LEU A 408 12.27 22.62 41.83
CA LEU A 408 10.85 22.49 41.52
C LEU A 408 10.01 22.73 42.78
N THR A 409 8.91 23.46 42.63
CA THR A 409 7.84 23.59 43.65
C THR A 409 6.54 23.05 43.08
N SER A 410 5.63 22.56 43.92
CA SER A 410 4.29 22.13 43.48
C SER A 410 3.19 22.61 44.42
N THR A 411 2.03 23.00 43.88
CA THR A 411 0.80 23.29 44.63
C THR A 411 -0.11 22.07 44.81
N ALA A 412 0.22 20.92 44.20
CA ALA A 412 -0.54 19.67 44.32
C ALA A 412 0.38 18.47 44.64
N PRO A 413 -0.08 17.49 45.44
CA PRO A 413 0.68 16.28 45.72
C PRO A 413 0.76 15.40 44.48
N LEU A 414 1.97 15.05 44.07
CA LEU A 414 2.22 14.28 42.86
C LEU A 414 3.62 13.68 42.85
N THR A 415 3.78 12.63 42.04
CA THR A 415 5.09 12.12 41.62
C THR A 415 5.36 12.63 40.21
N LEU A 416 6.43 13.41 40.05
CA LEU A 416 6.83 14.00 38.77
C LEU A 416 8.09 13.29 38.25
N PRO A 417 8.03 12.61 37.10
CA PRO A 417 9.23 12.17 36.42
C PRO A 417 9.97 13.39 35.87
N VAL A 418 11.21 13.55 36.31
CA VAL A 418 12.13 14.61 35.85
C VAL A 418 13.26 13.95 35.11
N SER A 419 13.49 14.40 33.89
CA SER A 419 14.59 13.95 33.05
C SER A 419 15.55 15.09 32.75
N VAL A 420 16.83 14.78 32.67
CA VAL A 420 17.84 15.70 32.12
C VAL A 420 18.30 15.19 30.76
N VAL A 421 18.45 16.09 29.81
CA VAL A 421 18.76 15.80 28.41
C VAL A 421 20.01 16.53 27.98
N ILE A 422 20.93 15.78 27.37
CA ILE A 422 22.12 16.30 26.70
C ILE A 422 22.20 15.61 25.34
N GLY A 423 21.88 16.34 24.27
CA GLY A 423 21.80 15.77 22.92
C GLY A 423 20.75 14.66 22.81
N LYS A 424 21.20 13.40 22.69
CA LYS A 424 20.32 12.22 22.60
C LYS A 424 20.19 11.43 23.90
N MET A 425 21.02 11.74 24.91
CA MET A 425 20.98 11.03 26.18
C MET A 425 19.92 11.61 27.09
N THR A 426 19.31 10.75 27.89
CA THR A 426 18.28 11.13 28.85
C THR A 426 18.43 10.23 30.06
N GLU A 427 18.60 10.84 31.23
CA GLU A 427 18.48 10.16 32.51
C GLU A 427 17.27 10.71 33.24
N SER A 428 16.56 9.84 33.96
CA SER A 428 15.29 10.18 34.61
C SER A 428 15.28 9.75 36.07
N THR A 429 14.63 10.55 36.90
CA THR A 429 14.32 10.23 38.30
C THR A 429 12.95 10.78 38.65
N ASP A 430 12.32 10.17 39.65
CA ASP A 430 11.05 10.68 40.17
C ASP A 430 11.29 11.66 41.32
N VAL A 431 10.51 12.75 41.31
CA VAL A 431 10.43 13.75 42.38
C VAL A 431 9.04 13.70 42.98
N ILE A 432 8.95 13.58 44.30
CA ILE A 432 7.68 13.40 45.01
C ILE A 432 7.35 14.67 45.80
N PHE A 433 6.14 15.19 45.58
CA PHE A 433 5.52 16.19 46.43
C PHE A 433 4.47 15.52 47.29
N VAL A 434 4.61 15.65 48.61
CA VAL A 434 3.72 14.99 49.56
C VAL A 434 2.48 15.85 49.83
N LYS A 435 1.36 15.17 50.06
CA LYS A 435 0.10 15.82 50.44
C LYS A 435 0.30 16.52 51.79
N GLN A 436 -0.06 17.80 51.85
CA GLN A 436 -0.14 18.52 53.11
C GLN A 436 -1.20 17.85 54.01
N THR A 437 -0.85 17.52 55.25
CA THR A 437 -1.77 16.92 56.22
C THR A 437 -1.91 17.84 57.42
N ALA A 438 -3.12 18.37 57.62
CA ALA A 438 -3.46 19.04 58.85
C ALA A 438 -3.69 18.02 59.97
N LYS A 439 -3.21 18.31 61.17
CA LYS A 439 -3.39 17.49 62.38
C LYS A 439 -4.36 18.10 63.37
N TYR A 440 -4.43 19.43 63.43
CA TYR A 440 -5.29 20.16 64.37
C TYR A 440 -6.21 21.13 63.63
N LEU A 441 -7.49 21.16 64.01
CA LEU A 441 -8.52 22.12 63.56
C LEU A 441 -9.07 22.86 64.78
N ASN A 442 -8.79 24.16 64.88
CA ASN A 442 -9.29 25.03 65.95
C ASN A 442 -10.28 26.04 65.39
N MET A 443 -11.46 26.19 66.00
CA MET A 443 -12.50 27.14 65.58
C MET A 443 -12.83 28.15 66.68
N GLN A 444 -13.14 29.38 66.29
CA GLN A 444 -13.52 30.47 67.19
C GLN A 444 -14.62 31.33 66.57
N LEU A 445 -15.53 31.83 67.41
CA LEU A 445 -16.56 32.79 67.00
C LEU A 445 -15.97 34.20 66.91
N ILE A 446 -16.21 34.87 65.79
CA ILE A 446 -15.83 36.26 65.55
C ILE A 446 -17.05 37.18 65.67
N LYS A 447 -18.23 36.71 65.27
CA LYS A 447 -19.50 37.46 65.34
C LYS A 447 -20.67 36.51 65.61
N ASN A 448 -21.56 36.85 66.55
CA ASN A 448 -22.68 36.02 67.01
C ASN A 448 -23.94 36.86 67.28
N ASP A 449 -25.10 36.20 67.45
CA ASP A 449 -26.40 36.78 67.86
C ASP A 449 -27.09 37.66 66.80
N GLU A 450 -26.80 37.43 65.52
CA GLU A 450 -27.39 38.18 64.42
C GLU A 450 -28.86 37.81 64.16
N VAL A 451 -29.61 38.75 63.58
CA VAL A 451 -31.03 38.57 63.28
C VAL A 451 -31.26 37.50 62.20
N ALA A 452 -32.27 36.65 62.39
CA ALA A 452 -32.63 35.56 61.51
C ALA A 452 -33.45 36.08 60.30
N ASN A 453 -32.95 37.07 59.58
CA ASN A 453 -33.60 37.67 58.41
C ASN A 453 -33.01 37.16 57.07
N GLY A 454 -32.07 36.22 57.11
CA GLY A 454 -31.34 35.72 55.94
C GLY A 454 -30.25 36.66 55.40
N GLU A 455 -30.16 37.90 55.88
CA GLU A 455 -29.20 38.93 55.45
C GLU A 455 -28.11 39.23 56.48
N ALA A 456 -28.39 39.09 57.77
CA ALA A 456 -27.42 39.31 58.84
C ALA A 456 -26.59 38.03 59.07
N PHE A 457 -25.28 38.19 59.32
CA PHE A 457 -24.32 37.09 59.31
C PHE A 457 -23.53 36.96 60.61
N ASN A 458 -23.59 35.79 61.23
CA ASN A 458 -22.62 35.33 62.22
C ASN A 458 -21.30 34.94 61.52
N ILE A 459 -20.15 35.05 62.18
CA ILE A 459 -18.83 34.79 61.58
C ILE A 459 -18.04 33.82 62.46
N ILE A 460 -17.48 32.76 61.87
CA ILE A 460 -16.57 31.81 62.51
C ILE A 460 -15.21 31.88 61.81
N LYS A 461 -14.12 31.89 62.60
CA LYS A 461 -12.74 31.74 62.12
C LYS A 461 -12.20 30.37 62.51
N ALA A 462 -11.58 29.67 61.58
CA ALA A 462 -10.93 28.38 61.80
C ALA A 462 -9.43 28.46 61.48
N ARG A 463 -8.60 27.66 62.16
CA ARG A 463 -7.15 27.55 61.95
C ARG A 463 -6.71 26.08 61.89
N LEU A 464 -6.00 25.71 60.82
CA LEU A 464 -5.43 24.39 60.59
C LEU A 464 -3.91 24.41 60.76
N THR A 465 -3.37 23.45 61.53
CA THR A 465 -1.92 23.26 61.70
C THR A 465 -1.50 21.79 61.54
N ASP A 466 -0.25 21.56 61.13
CA ASP A 466 0.37 20.23 61.01
C ASP A 466 0.75 19.64 62.39
N GLU A 467 1.38 18.47 62.41
CA GLU A 467 1.84 17.79 63.63
C GLU A 467 2.91 18.58 64.41
N ASN A 468 3.62 19.49 63.74
CA ASN A 468 4.63 20.38 64.32
C ASN A 468 4.06 21.77 64.67
N HIS A 469 2.73 21.94 64.63
CA HIS A 469 2.01 23.20 64.84
C HIS A 469 2.28 24.30 63.79
N ASN A 470 2.84 23.98 62.63
CA ASN A 470 2.97 24.92 61.53
C ASN A 470 1.62 25.12 60.81
N PRO A 471 1.32 26.33 60.32
CA PRO A 471 0.09 26.60 59.58
C PRO A 471 0.02 25.78 58.27
N VAL A 472 -1.14 25.17 58.01
CA VAL A 472 -1.38 24.42 56.75
C VAL A 472 -2.17 25.30 55.80
N LYS A 473 -1.53 25.76 54.73
CA LYS A 473 -2.11 26.63 53.71
C LYS A 473 -2.86 25.83 52.65
N GLY A 474 -3.96 26.38 52.15
CA GLY A 474 -4.66 25.88 50.96
C GLY A 474 -5.54 24.67 51.21
N MET A 475 -5.73 24.27 52.48
CA MET A 475 -6.59 23.14 52.82
C MET A 475 -8.05 23.60 52.85
N ALA A 476 -8.92 22.87 52.15
CA ALA A 476 -10.36 23.17 52.11
C ALA A 476 -11.02 22.84 53.45
N LEU A 477 -11.83 23.77 53.94
CA LEU A 477 -12.71 23.60 55.08
C LEU A 477 -14.16 23.62 54.59
N THR A 478 -14.90 22.57 54.93
CA THR A 478 -16.32 22.40 54.62
C THR A 478 -17.14 22.52 55.89
N TRP A 479 -18.39 22.97 55.75
CA TRP A 479 -19.26 23.23 56.87
C TRP A 479 -20.50 22.34 56.80
N SER A 480 -20.78 21.62 57.89
CA SER A 480 -22.03 20.89 58.06
C SER A 480 -22.93 21.71 58.98
N VAL A 481 -24.04 22.16 58.43
CA VAL A 481 -25.05 22.98 59.11
C VAL A 481 -26.46 22.43 58.81
N PRO A 482 -27.45 22.66 59.69
CA PRO A 482 -28.85 22.36 59.37
C PRO A 482 -29.32 23.11 58.11
N GLY A 483 -30.23 22.51 57.35
CA GLY A 483 -30.64 23.02 56.02
C GLY A 483 -31.30 24.40 55.99
N PHE A 484 -31.63 24.98 57.15
CA PHE A 484 -32.14 26.36 57.25
C PHE A 484 -31.05 27.43 57.42
N ILE A 485 -29.78 27.03 57.59
CA ILE A 485 -28.62 27.93 57.64
C ILE A 485 -28.03 28.10 56.24
N LYS A 486 -27.85 29.36 55.81
CA LYS A 486 -27.12 29.70 54.59
C LYS A 486 -25.68 30.03 54.94
N VAL A 487 -24.72 29.36 54.29
CA VAL A 487 -23.29 29.64 54.40
C VAL A 487 -22.91 30.50 53.20
N ARG A 488 -22.27 31.66 53.42
CA ARG A 488 -21.88 32.56 52.31
C ARG A 488 -20.83 31.94 51.40
N GLU A 489 -19.89 31.21 51.98
CA GLU A 489 -18.86 30.44 51.27
C GLU A 489 -18.88 29.00 51.80
N GLU A 490 -19.51 28.10 51.04
CA GLU A 490 -19.67 26.68 51.43
C GLU A 490 -18.34 25.93 51.54
N ALA A 491 -17.33 26.40 50.82
CA ALA A 491 -15.95 25.92 50.90
C ALA A 491 -15.00 27.11 50.83
N SER A 492 -14.13 27.21 51.84
CA SER A 492 -13.08 28.23 51.91
C SER A 492 -11.75 27.51 52.15
N VAL A 493 -10.67 28.01 51.55
CA VAL A 493 -9.32 27.45 51.71
C VAL A 493 -8.53 28.26 52.74
N THR A 494 -7.70 27.61 53.52
CA THR A 494 -6.84 28.30 54.49
C THR A 494 -5.80 29.19 53.81
N ASP A 495 -5.55 30.36 54.37
CA ASP A 495 -4.54 31.30 53.91
C ASP A 495 -3.10 30.88 54.31
N ASN A 496 -2.11 31.73 54.07
CA ASN A 496 -0.70 31.49 54.44
C ASN A 496 -0.50 31.26 55.96
N ASN A 497 -1.44 31.71 56.79
CA ASN A 497 -1.41 31.55 58.24
C ASN A 497 -2.20 30.31 58.72
N GLY A 498 -2.70 29.51 57.77
CA GLY A 498 -3.52 28.35 58.03
C GLY A 498 -4.93 28.73 58.50
N GLU A 499 -5.39 29.96 58.25
CA GLU A 499 -6.63 30.49 58.78
C GLU A 499 -7.69 30.69 57.69
N VAL A 500 -8.96 30.62 58.07
CA VAL A 500 -10.09 30.87 57.19
C VAL A 500 -11.28 31.42 57.99
N GLN A 501 -12.05 32.33 57.41
CA GLN A 501 -13.27 32.87 58.03
C GLN A 501 -14.46 32.61 57.12
N THR A 502 -15.60 32.22 57.68
CA THR A 502 -16.86 32.15 56.92
C THR A 502 -18.02 32.79 57.68
N SER A 503 -19.04 33.15 56.91
CA SER A 503 -20.24 33.87 57.37
C SER A 503 -21.48 33.00 57.22
N PHE A 504 -22.35 33.01 58.24
CA PHE A 504 -23.58 32.20 58.30
C PHE A 504 -24.79 33.10 58.55
N SER A 505 -25.83 33.00 57.73
CA SER A 505 -27.12 33.61 57.97
C SER A 505 -28.21 32.55 58.17
N SER A 506 -29.29 32.93 58.84
CA SER A 506 -30.45 32.06 59.09
C SER A 506 -31.73 32.85 58.85
N THR A 507 -32.81 32.17 58.49
CA THR A 507 -34.18 32.71 58.59
C THR A 507 -34.94 32.16 59.79
N VAL A 508 -34.33 31.20 60.51
CA VAL A 508 -34.88 30.56 61.71
C VAL A 508 -34.09 31.04 62.93
N ALA A 509 -34.80 31.55 63.94
CA ALA A 509 -34.19 31.98 65.20
C ALA A 509 -33.81 30.80 66.09
N GLY A 510 -32.79 30.99 66.93
CA GLY A 510 -32.35 30.02 67.93
C GLY A 510 -30.90 29.58 67.77
N GLY A 511 -30.46 28.75 68.71
CA GLY A 511 -29.10 28.19 68.75
C GLY A 511 -28.91 27.08 67.73
N VAL A 512 -27.77 27.11 67.03
CA VAL A 512 -27.38 26.11 66.03
C VAL A 512 -25.95 25.64 66.27
N SER A 513 -25.71 24.33 66.11
CA SER A 513 -24.37 23.74 66.12
C SER A 513 -23.84 23.70 64.70
N VAL A 514 -22.62 24.19 64.50
CA VAL A 514 -21.90 24.20 63.23
C VAL A 514 -20.71 23.27 63.37
N THR A 515 -20.61 22.29 62.47
CA THR A 515 -19.45 21.41 62.39
C THR A 515 -18.55 21.84 61.24
N GLY A 516 -17.32 22.24 61.54
CA GLY A 516 -16.28 22.45 60.53
C GLY A 516 -15.53 21.15 60.26
N ARG A 517 -15.32 20.81 58.99
CA ARG A 517 -14.61 19.60 58.55
C ARG A 517 -13.50 19.93 57.55
N ALA A 518 -12.27 19.54 57.88
CA ALA A 518 -11.10 19.64 57.00
C ALA A 518 -10.51 18.23 56.80
N GLY A 519 -10.86 17.58 55.69
CA GLY A 519 -10.54 16.17 55.47
C GLY A 519 -11.21 15.25 56.50
N GLU A 520 -10.41 14.54 57.29
CA GLU A 520 -10.87 13.67 58.40
C GLU A 520 -11.02 14.40 59.74
N LEU A 521 -10.53 15.64 59.86
CA LEU A 521 -10.65 16.42 61.08
C LEU A 521 -12.03 17.09 61.15
N THR A 522 -12.69 16.98 62.31
CA THR A 522 -13.93 17.69 62.63
C THR A 522 -13.79 18.48 63.91
N SER A 523 -14.49 19.60 64.00
CA SER A 523 -14.63 20.41 65.20
C SER A 523 -16.04 21.02 65.21
N ASP A 524 -16.64 21.18 66.39
CA ASP A 524 -17.99 21.73 66.56
C ASP A 524 -17.95 23.06 67.31
N ILE A 525 -18.79 24.00 66.90
CA ILE A 525 -19.01 25.28 67.59
C ILE A 525 -20.49 25.67 67.55
N LYS A 526 -21.02 26.25 68.65
CA LYS A 526 -22.42 26.67 68.74
C LYS A 526 -22.54 28.18 68.50
N MET A 527 -23.42 28.60 67.61
CA MET A 527 -23.78 30.01 67.34
C MET A 527 -25.30 30.22 67.51
N ASN A 528 -25.76 31.46 67.65
CA ASN A 528 -27.15 31.79 67.92
C ASN A 528 -27.68 32.88 66.97
N PHE A 529 -28.94 32.76 66.55
CA PHE A 529 -29.65 33.78 65.75
C PHE A 529 -30.87 34.33 66.49
N THR A 530 -31.08 35.64 66.43
CA THR A 530 -32.21 36.31 67.08
C THR A 530 -33.42 36.42 66.12
N PRO A 531 -34.69 36.41 66.58
CA PRO A 531 -35.85 36.43 65.69
C PRO A 531 -35.94 37.68 64.79
N SER A 532 -36.12 37.48 63.48
CA SER A 532 -36.48 38.55 62.54
C SER A 532 -37.99 38.75 62.54
N SER A 533 -38.46 39.95 62.86
CA SER A 533 -39.88 40.32 62.71
C SER A 533 -40.10 40.92 61.32
N GLY A 534 -40.69 40.13 60.40
CA GLY A 534 -41.07 40.54 59.03
C GLY A 534 -41.97 39.48 58.35
N PRO A 535 -42.86 39.86 57.42
CA PRO A 535 -44.16 39.21 57.19
C PRO A 535 -44.12 37.95 56.31
N GLU A 536 -45.05 37.02 56.57
CA GLU A 536 -45.36 35.86 55.71
C GLU A 536 -45.74 36.29 54.28
N ILE A 537 -45.01 35.81 53.28
CA ILE A 537 -45.41 35.90 51.87
C ILE A 537 -46.35 34.73 51.56
N LYS A 538 -47.60 35.01 51.19
CA LYS A 538 -48.55 34.02 50.67
C LYS A 538 -48.51 34.02 49.14
N VAL A 539 -48.11 32.90 48.55
CA VAL A 539 -48.07 32.64 47.10
C VAL A 539 -49.49 32.35 46.62
N GLU A 540 -50.04 33.18 45.71
CA GLU A 540 -51.42 33.00 45.22
C GLU A 540 -51.52 32.65 43.71
N ASN A 541 -50.59 33.02 42.80
CA ASN A 541 -50.80 32.80 41.35
C ASN A 541 -49.54 32.53 40.49
N ILE A 542 -49.64 31.57 39.55
CA ILE A 542 -48.76 31.46 38.37
C ILE A 542 -49.31 32.39 37.28
N LEU A 543 -48.49 33.33 36.79
CA LEU A 543 -48.96 34.49 36.02
C LEU A 543 -48.94 34.27 34.50
N LYS A 544 -47.95 33.53 33.98
CA LYS A 544 -47.82 33.30 32.53
C LYS A 544 -47.01 32.04 32.22
N LEU A 545 -47.48 31.27 31.23
CA LEU A 545 -46.75 30.16 30.60
C LEU A 545 -46.55 30.50 29.12
N ILE A 546 -45.32 30.79 28.71
CA ILE A 546 -44.96 31.14 27.32
C ILE A 546 -44.35 29.93 26.65
N ILE A 547 -44.95 29.48 25.55
CA ILE A 547 -44.45 28.35 24.76
C ILE A 547 -43.64 28.88 23.57
N ASN A 548 -42.48 28.27 23.35
CA ASN A 548 -41.79 28.29 22.08
C ASN A 548 -41.97 26.91 21.44
N ASP A 549 -42.63 26.87 20.29
CA ASP A 549 -43.20 25.68 19.68
C ASP A 549 -42.62 25.41 18.28
N GLY A 550 -42.90 24.23 17.73
CA GLY A 550 -42.55 23.87 16.35
C GLY A 550 -41.36 22.93 16.20
N ALA A 551 -40.89 22.31 17.29
CA ALA A 551 -39.92 21.22 17.22
C ALA A 551 -40.49 20.02 16.44
N ILE A 552 -39.63 19.35 15.69
CA ILE A 552 -39.96 18.08 15.05
C ILE A 552 -39.95 16.93 16.06
N ALA A 553 -40.76 15.90 15.83
CA ALA A 553 -40.93 14.76 16.73
C ALA A 553 -39.80 13.71 16.65
N ASP A 554 -38.53 14.13 16.69
CA ASP A 554 -37.35 13.26 16.53
C ASP A 554 -36.78 12.74 17.87
N GLY A 555 -37.37 13.17 19.00
CA GLY A 555 -36.90 12.88 20.36
C GLY A 555 -35.68 13.69 20.80
N ILE A 556 -35.19 14.62 19.99
CA ILE A 556 -33.98 15.42 20.22
C ILE A 556 -34.30 16.93 20.18
N SER A 557 -35.04 17.36 19.16
CA SER A 557 -35.52 18.72 18.98
C SER A 557 -36.44 19.10 20.13
N THR A 558 -36.23 20.30 20.69
CA THR A 558 -36.90 20.74 21.91
C THR A 558 -37.89 21.86 21.64
N ASN A 559 -39.10 21.70 22.17
CA ASN A 559 -39.96 22.84 22.51
C ASN A 559 -39.54 23.38 23.88
N SER A 560 -39.89 24.62 24.19
CA SER A 560 -39.59 25.21 25.50
C SER A 560 -40.79 25.93 26.10
N ALA A 561 -40.90 25.88 27.42
CA ALA A 561 -41.94 26.58 28.17
C ALA A 561 -41.30 27.46 29.27
N ALA A 562 -41.67 28.74 29.31
CA ALA A 562 -41.25 29.70 30.32
C ALA A 562 -42.40 30.04 31.27
N ILE A 563 -42.20 29.81 32.55
CA ILE A 563 -43.16 30.00 33.65
C ILE A 563 -42.78 31.25 34.41
N TYR A 564 -43.74 32.16 34.63
CA TYR A 564 -43.57 33.35 35.45
C TYR A 564 -44.46 33.28 36.69
N LEU A 565 -43.84 33.40 37.87
CA LEU A 565 -44.48 33.35 39.18
C LEU A 565 -44.35 34.69 39.90
N THR A 566 -45.47 35.24 40.36
CA THR A 566 -45.50 36.43 41.20
C THR A 566 -46.43 36.25 42.40
N ASP A 567 -46.29 37.09 43.40
CA ASP A 567 -47.27 37.20 44.47
C ASP A 567 -48.54 37.95 44.01
N LYS A 568 -49.50 38.15 44.92
CA LYS A 568 -50.75 38.88 44.66
C LYS A 568 -50.55 40.33 44.23
N THR A 569 -49.42 40.93 44.60
CA THR A 569 -49.08 42.33 44.31
C THR A 569 -48.29 42.49 43.01
N GLY A 570 -47.96 41.38 42.34
CA GLY A 570 -47.19 41.36 41.10
C GLY A 570 -45.67 41.34 41.31
N ILE A 571 -45.21 41.13 42.55
CA ILE A 571 -43.78 41.00 42.85
C ILE A 571 -43.33 39.57 42.49
N PRO A 572 -42.22 39.41 41.74
CA PRO A 572 -41.68 38.09 41.43
C PRO A 572 -41.37 37.27 42.68
N VAL A 573 -41.68 35.97 42.66
CA VAL A 573 -41.38 35.05 43.76
C VAL A 573 -40.19 34.18 43.38
N PRO A 574 -38.96 34.51 43.83
CA PRO A 574 -37.77 33.74 43.53
C PRO A 574 -37.63 32.50 44.41
N GLY A 575 -37.05 31.43 43.87
CA GLY A 575 -36.69 30.21 44.59
C GLY A 575 -37.85 29.24 44.88
N GLU A 576 -39.06 29.54 44.40
CA GLU A 576 -40.24 28.68 44.58
C GLU A 576 -40.18 27.47 43.66
N GLU A 577 -40.57 26.29 44.15
CA GLU A 577 -40.54 25.04 43.38
C GLU A 577 -41.83 24.86 42.58
N ILE A 578 -41.71 24.73 41.26
CA ILE A 578 -42.80 24.44 40.32
C ILE A 578 -42.74 22.96 39.96
N ASN A 579 -43.85 22.24 40.18
CA ASN A 579 -44.07 20.88 39.68
C ASN A 579 -44.62 20.94 38.26
N LEU A 580 -44.15 20.05 37.40
CA LEU A 580 -44.50 19.99 35.98
C LEU A 580 -45.00 18.60 35.60
N SER A 581 -45.97 18.56 34.71
CA SER A 581 -46.43 17.32 34.07
C SER A 581 -46.76 17.54 32.61
N THR A 582 -46.69 16.47 31.82
CA THR A 582 -47.03 16.43 30.40
C THR A 582 -48.06 15.35 30.11
N THR A 583 -48.86 15.55 29.06
CA THR A 583 -49.69 14.48 28.47
C THR A 583 -48.92 13.74 27.37
N GLY A 584 -49.38 12.53 27.01
CA GLY A 584 -48.77 11.75 25.92
C GLY A 584 -47.44 11.13 26.34
N ASN A 585 -46.52 11.00 25.38
CA ASN A 585 -45.18 10.42 25.61
C ASN A 585 -44.05 11.47 25.68
N ALA A 586 -44.41 12.75 25.71
CA ALA A 586 -43.47 13.85 25.80
C ALA A 586 -42.63 13.81 27.08
N VAL A 587 -41.33 13.99 26.93
CA VAL A 587 -40.34 13.95 28.01
C VAL A 587 -39.94 15.37 28.41
N LEU A 588 -40.08 15.67 29.71
CA LEU A 588 -39.60 16.92 30.30
C LEU A 588 -38.14 16.82 30.71
N SER A 589 -37.37 17.91 30.58
CA SER A 589 -36.00 17.96 31.08
C SER A 589 -35.90 17.87 32.61
N ALA A 590 -36.98 18.18 33.32
CA ALA A 590 -37.18 18.04 34.76
C ALA A 590 -38.67 18.11 35.10
N TYR A 591 -39.14 17.31 36.06
CA TYR A 591 -40.51 17.37 36.56
C TYR A 591 -40.69 18.42 37.68
N LYS A 592 -39.59 19.02 38.13
CA LYS A 592 -39.54 20.05 39.18
C LYS A 592 -38.47 21.08 38.85
N ILE A 593 -38.80 22.37 38.89
CA ILE A 593 -37.86 23.48 38.63
C ILE A 593 -38.09 24.62 39.63
N LYS A 594 -37.06 25.44 39.88
CA LYS A 594 -37.17 26.61 40.76
C LYS A 594 -37.16 27.91 39.96
N THR A 595 -37.90 28.90 40.43
CA THR A 595 -37.90 30.25 39.85
C THR A 595 -36.61 31.01 40.17
N ASP A 596 -36.14 31.81 39.22
CA ASP A 596 -34.98 32.68 39.37
C ASP A 596 -35.32 33.99 40.13
N SER A 597 -34.36 34.91 40.23
CA SER A 597 -34.54 36.21 40.90
C SER A 597 -35.63 37.09 40.29
N HIS A 598 -36.09 36.79 39.06
CA HIS A 598 -37.17 37.48 38.37
C HIS A 598 -38.47 36.67 38.38
N GLY A 599 -38.56 35.61 39.19
CA GLY A 599 -39.73 34.74 39.28
C GLY A 599 -39.93 33.88 38.04
N MET A 600 -38.92 33.72 37.18
CA MET A 600 -39.00 32.99 35.92
C MET A 600 -38.36 31.60 36.04
N ALA A 601 -38.94 30.59 35.40
CA ALA A 601 -38.36 29.26 35.25
C ALA A 601 -38.58 28.73 33.83
N VAL A 602 -37.59 28.09 33.23
CA VAL A 602 -37.66 27.56 31.85
C VAL A 602 -37.49 26.05 31.85
N ILE A 603 -38.32 25.37 31.06
CA ILE A 603 -38.25 23.91 30.85
C ILE A 603 -38.18 23.58 29.35
N TYR A 604 -37.50 22.49 29.03
CA TYR A 604 -37.44 21.94 27.68
C TYR A 604 -38.21 20.63 27.60
N ILE A 605 -38.86 20.40 26.45
CA ILE A 605 -39.70 19.24 26.18
C ILE A 605 -39.22 18.60 24.88
N THR A 606 -39.07 17.28 24.86
CA THR A 606 -38.84 16.49 23.64
C THR A 606 -39.96 15.46 23.45
N ASP A 607 -40.20 15.05 22.21
CA ASP A 607 -41.13 13.97 21.89
C ASP A 607 -40.66 13.21 20.63
N LYS A 608 -40.97 11.92 20.57
CA LYS A 608 -40.78 11.06 19.39
C LYS A 608 -42.06 10.89 18.57
N THR A 609 -43.19 11.38 19.08
CA THR A 609 -44.50 11.29 18.45
C THR A 609 -44.92 12.68 18.01
N ALA A 610 -45.34 12.80 16.75
CA ALA A 610 -45.95 14.04 16.28
C ALA A 610 -47.35 14.15 16.89
N GLU A 611 -47.47 14.89 17.99
CA GLU A 611 -48.70 15.08 18.74
C GLU A 611 -48.77 16.48 19.37
N THR A 612 -49.93 16.83 19.93
CA THR A 612 -50.08 18.02 20.76
C THR A 612 -49.99 17.61 22.22
N VAL A 613 -49.10 18.28 22.96
CA VAL A 613 -48.72 17.99 24.33
C VAL A 613 -49.21 19.12 25.23
N ASN A 614 -49.98 18.79 26.27
CA ASN A 614 -50.32 19.73 27.32
C ASN A 614 -49.22 19.71 28.38
N ILE A 615 -48.72 20.89 28.75
CA ILE A 615 -47.76 21.11 29.83
C ILE A 615 -48.52 21.78 30.98
N ALA A 616 -48.60 21.12 32.13
CA ALA A 616 -49.19 21.68 33.34
C ALA A 616 -48.10 22.08 34.34
N ALA A 617 -48.24 23.26 34.93
CA ALA A 617 -47.36 23.77 35.98
C ALA A 617 -48.17 24.07 37.25
N SER A 618 -47.68 23.62 38.40
CA SER A 618 -48.32 23.81 39.71
C SER A 618 -47.32 24.07 40.83
N THR A 619 -47.68 24.88 41.82
CA THR A 619 -46.83 25.13 43.01
C THR A 619 -47.67 25.51 44.22
N GLY A 620 -47.34 24.96 45.39
CA GLY A 620 -47.97 25.30 46.68
C GLY A 620 -49.50 25.40 46.63
N SER A 621 -50.03 26.59 46.94
CA SER A 621 -51.46 26.94 46.86
C SER A 621 -51.84 27.74 45.60
N ALA A 622 -50.91 27.92 44.66
CA ALA A 622 -51.16 28.66 43.44
C ALA A 622 -52.04 27.86 42.46
N LYS A 623 -52.80 28.57 41.62
CA LYS A 623 -53.64 27.94 40.60
C LYS A 623 -52.79 27.29 39.50
N ASP A 624 -53.11 26.05 39.16
CA ASP A 624 -52.49 25.33 38.04
C ASP A 624 -52.70 26.07 36.71
N VAL A 625 -51.65 26.10 35.89
CA VAL A 625 -51.69 26.66 34.53
C VAL A 625 -51.31 25.57 33.54
N ILE A 626 -52.09 25.46 32.47
CA ILE A 626 -51.85 24.53 31.37
C ILE A 626 -51.58 25.34 30.09
N ALA A 627 -50.55 24.96 29.35
CA ALA A 627 -50.33 25.42 27.98
C ALA A 627 -50.09 24.23 27.06
N THR A 628 -50.26 24.44 25.76
CA THR A 628 -50.13 23.40 24.75
C THR A 628 -48.97 23.69 23.83
N THR A 629 -48.20 22.66 23.47
CA THR A 629 -47.13 22.69 22.47
C THR A 629 -47.33 21.54 21.48
N SER A 630 -46.93 21.69 20.24
CA SER A 630 -47.08 20.68 19.19
C SER A 630 -45.72 20.21 18.66
N PHE A 631 -45.57 18.91 18.49
CA PHE A 631 -44.44 18.32 17.80
C PHE A 631 -44.81 18.01 16.35
N MET A 632 -44.01 18.52 15.41
CA MET A 632 -44.29 18.44 13.98
C MET A 632 -43.81 17.10 13.41
N ALA A 633 -44.58 16.56 12.45
CA ALA A 633 -44.18 15.36 11.72
C ALA A 633 -43.08 15.65 10.68
N PHE A 634 -42.26 14.64 10.42
CA PHE A 634 -41.29 14.59 9.33
C PHE A 634 -41.30 13.19 8.71
N GLY A 635 -40.78 13.03 7.49
CA GLY A 635 -40.74 11.73 6.84
C GLY A 635 -39.93 11.74 5.55
N VAL A 636 -39.80 10.59 4.91
CA VAL A 636 -39.20 10.49 3.57
C VAL A 636 -40.12 11.21 2.57
N LEU A 637 -39.62 12.28 1.94
CA LEU A 637 -40.35 13.03 0.93
C LEU A 637 -40.14 12.43 -0.47
N SER A 638 -38.92 11.97 -0.77
CA SER A 638 -38.60 11.40 -2.08
C SER A 638 -37.61 10.25 -1.97
N LEU A 639 -37.75 9.28 -2.87
CA LEU A 639 -36.78 8.20 -3.09
C LEU A 639 -36.37 8.21 -4.56
N THR A 640 -35.16 8.67 -4.85
CA THR A 640 -34.63 8.83 -6.22
C THR A 640 -33.51 7.83 -6.47
N GLY A 641 -33.46 7.27 -7.68
CA GLY A 641 -32.36 6.43 -8.13
C GLY A 641 -31.56 7.12 -9.22
N ASP A 642 -30.27 6.80 -9.32
CA ASP A 642 -29.42 7.18 -10.44
C ASP A 642 -29.88 6.55 -11.77
N LYS A 643 -30.51 5.37 -11.71
CA LYS A 643 -31.20 4.70 -12.82
C LYS A 643 -32.45 3.93 -12.36
N SER A 644 -33.27 3.50 -13.31
CA SER A 644 -34.53 2.76 -13.06
C SER A 644 -34.40 1.25 -13.24
N ASP A 645 -33.36 0.81 -13.92
CA ASP A 645 -33.13 -0.56 -14.30
C ASP A 645 -31.64 -0.92 -14.25
N ALA A 646 -31.39 -2.20 -14.11
CA ALA A 646 -30.05 -2.78 -14.05
C ALA A 646 -30.04 -4.21 -14.57
N ALA A 647 -28.85 -4.70 -14.93
CA ALA A 647 -28.68 -6.11 -15.25
C ALA A 647 -28.92 -6.99 -14.00
N ALA A 648 -29.63 -8.11 -14.16
CA ALA A 648 -29.85 -9.07 -13.10
C ALA A 648 -28.64 -10.00 -12.88
N ASP A 649 -27.43 -9.43 -12.73
CA ASP A 649 -26.17 -10.17 -12.59
C ASP A 649 -25.61 -10.14 -11.15
N GLY A 650 -26.28 -9.45 -10.24
CA GLY A 650 -25.86 -9.24 -8.86
C GLY A 650 -24.65 -8.30 -8.70
N GLN A 651 -24.27 -7.58 -9.76
CA GLN A 651 -23.14 -6.64 -9.78
C GLN A 651 -23.56 -5.25 -10.24
N ASP A 652 -24.51 -5.15 -11.17
CA ASP A 652 -25.04 -3.89 -11.63
C ASP A 652 -25.99 -3.30 -10.57
N GLU A 653 -25.48 -2.37 -9.78
CA GLU A 653 -26.19 -1.74 -8.66
C GLU A 653 -26.98 -0.50 -9.11
N ILE A 654 -28.14 -0.29 -8.49
CA ILE A 654 -28.91 0.96 -8.55
C ILE A 654 -28.70 1.71 -7.23
N HIS A 655 -28.21 2.94 -7.29
CA HIS A 655 -27.98 3.77 -6.11
C HIS A 655 -29.20 4.64 -5.84
N LEU A 656 -29.85 4.39 -4.71
CA LEU A 656 -31.01 5.13 -4.24
C LEU A 656 -30.64 6.14 -3.17
N THR A 657 -31.29 7.30 -3.21
CA THR A 657 -31.22 8.36 -2.18
C THR A 657 -32.62 8.69 -1.71
N ALA A 658 -32.86 8.48 -0.41
CA ALA A 658 -34.04 8.97 0.29
C ALA A 658 -33.78 10.38 0.83
N THR A 659 -34.69 11.33 0.61
CA THR A 659 -34.64 12.66 1.21
C THR A 659 -35.67 12.76 2.32
N VAL A 660 -35.25 13.08 3.54
CA VAL A 660 -36.12 13.27 4.70
C VAL A 660 -36.31 14.76 4.95
N ARG A 661 -37.57 15.19 4.98
CA ARG A 661 -37.94 16.59 5.22
C ARG A 661 -39.06 16.70 6.24
N ASP A 662 -39.10 17.85 6.92
CA ASP A 662 -40.22 18.23 7.77
C ASP A 662 -41.43 18.70 6.94
N ILE A 663 -42.56 18.99 7.60
CA ILE A 663 -43.77 19.50 6.95
C ILE A 663 -43.58 20.83 6.21
N ASN A 664 -42.54 21.59 6.55
CA ASN A 664 -42.21 22.87 5.95
C ASN A 664 -41.20 22.73 4.79
N GLY A 665 -40.73 21.51 4.49
CA GLY A 665 -39.76 21.22 3.45
C GLY A 665 -38.29 21.40 3.87
N ASN A 666 -37.99 21.58 5.15
CA ASN A 666 -36.60 21.66 5.63
C ASN A 666 -35.99 20.25 5.75
N PRO A 667 -34.69 20.07 5.43
CA PRO A 667 -34.02 18.79 5.58
C PRO A 667 -33.88 18.38 7.04
N VAL A 668 -34.13 17.11 7.35
CA VAL A 668 -34.01 16.56 8.72
C VAL A 668 -32.79 15.67 8.83
N LYS A 669 -31.80 16.13 9.60
CA LYS A 669 -30.53 15.43 9.83
C LYS A 669 -30.61 14.41 10.95
N ASN A 670 -29.63 13.49 11.01
CA ASN A 670 -29.48 12.50 12.07
C ASN A 670 -30.69 11.58 12.28
N THR A 671 -31.50 11.39 11.23
CA THR A 671 -32.69 10.54 11.26
C THR A 671 -32.38 9.17 10.67
N PRO A 672 -32.62 8.06 11.37
CA PRO A 672 -32.54 6.73 10.77
C PRO A 672 -33.62 6.55 9.70
N VAL A 673 -33.22 6.11 8.51
CA VAL A 673 -34.10 5.73 7.40
C VAL A 673 -33.96 4.24 7.18
N VAL A 674 -35.07 3.52 7.36
CA VAL A 674 -35.17 2.08 7.14
C VAL A 674 -35.57 1.82 5.70
N PHE A 675 -34.80 0.98 5.01
CA PHE A 675 -35.05 0.54 3.66
C PHE A 675 -35.48 -0.92 3.65
N SER A 676 -36.50 -1.22 2.85
CA SER A 676 -36.93 -2.60 2.58
C SER A 676 -37.12 -2.79 1.08
N VAL A 677 -36.91 -4.01 0.60
CA VAL A 677 -37.07 -4.36 -0.81
C VAL A 677 -37.87 -5.64 -0.95
N SER A 678 -38.75 -5.71 -1.94
CA SER A 678 -39.50 -6.92 -2.29
C SER A 678 -38.66 -7.89 -3.14
N GLY A 679 -39.09 -9.16 -3.20
CA GLY A 679 -38.47 -10.15 -4.08
C GLY A 679 -37.11 -10.62 -3.57
N HIS A 680 -36.17 -10.86 -4.49
CA HIS A 680 -34.84 -11.41 -4.24
C HIS A 680 -33.72 -10.36 -4.33
N ALA A 681 -34.07 -9.10 -4.59
CA ALA A 681 -33.10 -8.01 -4.58
C ALA A 681 -32.48 -7.82 -3.18
N VAL A 682 -31.24 -7.38 -3.16
CA VAL A 682 -30.45 -7.18 -1.95
C VAL A 682 -30.15 -5.69 -1.79
N ILE A 683 -30.45 -5.13 -0.62
CA ILE A 683 -30.06 -3.77 -0.22
C ILE A 683 -28.71 -3.82 0.50
N SER A 684 -27.80 -2.89 0.19
CA SER A 684 -26.47 -2.83 0.81
C SER A 684 -26.50 -2.55 2.32
N ASN A 685 -27.41 -1.70 2.79
CA ASN A 685 -27.64 -1.44 4.21
C ASN A 685 -29.13 -1.15 4.49
N PRO A 686 -29.83 -1.94 5.34
CA PRO A 686 -31.25 -1.75 5.60
C PRO A 686 -31.59 -0.54 6.49
N SER A 687 -30.61 0.12 7.13
CA SER A 687 -30.85 1.36 7.89
C SER A 687 -29.68 2.35 7.76
N VAL A 688 -29.98 3.58 7.36
CA VAL A 688 -28.98 4.64 7.12
C VAL A 688 -29.43 5.94 7.79
N ILE A 689 -28.52 6.60 8.51
CA ILE A 689 -28.80 7.88 9.17
C ILE A 689 -28.61 9.03 8.18
N THR A 690 -29.54 9.98 8.15
CA THR A 690 -29.45 11.15 7.26
C THR A 690 -28.30 12.10 7.61
N GLY A 691 -27.64 12.63 6.57
CA GLY A 691 -26.66 13.70 6.70
C GLY A 691 -27.29 15.09 6.94
N ASP A 692 -26.47 16.14 6.94
CA ASP A 692 -26.91 17.53 7.17
C ASP A 692 -27.93 18.04 6.12
N ASN A 693 -27.94 17.44 4.93
CA ASN A 693 -28.89 17.72 3.85
C ASN A 693 -30.18 16.87 3.93
N GLY A 694 -30.33 16.04 4.96
CA GLY A 694 -31.49 15.15 5.12
C GLY A 694 -31.47 13.95 4.19
N GLU A 695 -30.34 13.58 3.60
CA GLU A 695 -30.24 12.47 2.65
C GLU A 695 -29.67 11.19 3.27
N ALA A 696 -30.24 10.04 2.90
CA ALA A 696 -29.78 8.70 3.25
C ALA A 696 -29.73 7.83 1.98
N GLY A 697 -28.57 7.23 1.70
CA GLY A 697 -28.32 6.50 0.45
C GLY A 697 -28.07 5.00 0.64
N VAL A 698 -28.59 4.18 -0.29
CA VAL A 698 -28.40 2.72 -0.34
C VAL A 698 -28.15 2.26 -1.78
N SER A 699 -27.53 1.09 -1.93
CA SER A 699 -27.44 0.39 -3.23
C SER A 699 -28.39 -0.80 -3.25
N VAL A 700 -28.96 -1.10 -4.40
CA VAL A 700 -29.80 -2.28 -4.64
C VAL A 700 -29.24 -3.06 -5.83
N SER A 701 -29.03 -4.36 -5.64
CA SER A 701 -28.63 -5.30 -6.72
C SER A 701 -29.52 -6.54 -6.72
N ASN A 702 -29.55 -7.25 -7.85
CA ASN A 702 -30.31 -8.50 -7.96
C ASN A 702 -29.64 -9.48 -8.92
N LYS A 703 -29.75 -10.78 -8.64
CA LYS A 703 -29.30 -11.89 -9.49
C LYS A 703 -30.43 -12.52 -10.33
N TYR A 704 -31.66 -12.07 -10.09
CA TYR A 704 -32.86 -12.56 -10.73
C TYR A 704 -33.51 -11.40 -11.47
N GLY A 705 -33.93 -11.65 -12.70
CA GLY A 705 -34.69 -10.67 -13.46
C GLY A 705 -36.10 -10.62 -12.92
N GLU A 706 -36.42 -9.52 -12.25
CA GLU A 706 -37.73 -9.26 -11.66
C GLU A 706 -37.93 -7.76 -11.44
N VAL A 707 -39.18 -7.37 -11.22
CA VAL A 707 -39.53 -6.01 -10.82
C VAL A 707 -39.62 -6.00 -9.30
N VAL A 708 -38.84 -5.13 -8.65
CA VAL A 708 -38.82 -4.98 -7.19
C VAL A 708 -39.28 -3.59 -6.78
N THR A 709 -39.91 -3.51 -5.62
CA THR A 709 -40.27 -2.24 -4.99
C THR A 709 -39.41 -2.04 -3.75
N VAL A 710 -38.72 -0.90 -3.70
CA VAL A 710 -37.96 -0.46 -2.53
C VAL A 710 -38.80 0.56 -1.79
N ASN A 711 -39.06 0.31 -0.50
CA ASN A 711 -39.69 1.27 0.40
C ASN A 711 -38.61 1.90 1.28
N ALA A 712 -38.61 3.22 1.41
CA ALA A 712 -37.78 3.96 2.36
C ALA A 712 -38.67 4.71 3.35
N ARG A 713 -38.40 4.56 4.64
CA ARG A 713 -39.19 5.14 5.73
C ARG A 713 -38.30 5.71 6.83
N ALA A 714 -38.58 6.92 7.28
CA ALA A 714 -37.92 7.50 8.45
C ALA A 714 -38.43 6.84 9.74
N GLU A 715 -37.52 6.51 10.65
CA GLU A 715 -37.83 5.85 11.92
C GLU A 715 -38.41 6.85 12.92
N ASN A 716 -39.71 7.15 12.81
CA ASN A 716 -40.45 8.13 13.63
C ASN A 716 -41.67 7.53 14.37
N PHE A 717 -41.54 6.29 14.85
CA PHE A 717 -42.48 5.60 15.74
C PHE A 717 -43.96 5.46 15.34
N ARG A 718 -44.43 5.90 14.16
CA ARG A 718 -45.64 5.37 13.44
C ARG A 718 -46.12 6.21 12.24
N THR A 719 -45.61 7.42 12.01
CA THR A 719 -46.31 8.40 11.15
C THR A 719 -45.80 8.51 9.72
N ASP A 720 -44.55 8.13 9.41
CA ASP A 720 -44.10 8.11 8.02
C ASP A 720 -44.67 6.87 7.31
N PRO A 721 -45.50 6.99 6.25
CA PRO A 721 -45.94 5.84 5.44
C PRO A 721 -44.80 5.22 4.62
N GLY A 722 -43.67 5.92 4.48
CA GLY A 722 -42.58 5.58 3.58
C GLY A 722 -42.90 5.92 2.12
N ILE A 723 -41.86 5.93 1.28
CA ILE A 723 -41.96 6.15 -0.16
C ILE A 723 -41.48 4.91 -0.90
N ASP A 724 -42.30 4.45 -1.84
CA ASP A 724 -42.00 3.33 -2.71
C ASP A 724 -41.29 3.79 -4.00
N LYS A 725 -40.32 3.01 -4.44
CA LYS A 725 -39.65 3.14 -5.73
C LYS A 725 -39.56 1.78 -6.41
N THR A 726 -40.14 1.67 -7.60
CA THR A 726 -40.04 0.47 -8.43
C THR A 726 -38.74 0.47 -9.24
N LEU A 727 -38.03 -0.66 -9.23
CA LEU A 727 -36.81 -0.93 -9.97
C LEU A 727 -36.98 -2.19 -10.82
N ILE A 728 -36.33 -2.23 -12.00
CA ILE A 728 -36.43 -3.37 -12.93
C ILE A 728 -35.05 -4.01 -13.09
N PHE A 729 -34.93 -5.27 -12.70
CA PHE A 729 -33.74 -6.06 -13.00
C PHE A 729 -34.00 -6.94 -14.22
N ILE A 730 -33.16 -6.82 -15.24
CA ILE A 730 -33.36 -7.49 -16.53
C ILE A 730 -32.46 -8.72 -16.61
N SER A 731 -33.07 -9.90 -16.72
CA SER A 731 -32.34 -11.14 -17.02
C SER A 731 -31.75 -11.10 -18.42
N SER A 732 -30.48 -11.48 -18.55
CA SER A 732 -29.87 -11.76 -19.85
C SER A 732 -30.57 -12.92 -20.55
N LYS A 733 -30.57 -12.92 -21.88
CA LYS A 733 -31.12 -14.03 -22.69
C LYS A 733 -30.23 -14.33 -23.89
N ILE A 734 -30.25 -15.58 -24.34
CA ILE A 734 -29.67 -15.94 -25.64
C ILE A 734 -30.60 -15.38 -26.71
N THR A 735 -30.10 -14.50 -27.56
CA THR A 735 -30.92 -13.81 -28.57
C THR A 735 -30.77 -14.41 -29.95
N GLY A 736 -29.64 -15.05 -30.25
CA GLY A 736 -29.42 -15.67 -31.55
C GLY A 736 -28.15 -16.50 -31.62
N VAL A 737 -27.96 -17.12 -32.77
CA VAL A 737 -26.82 -17.99 -33.08
C VAL A 737 -26.43 -17.79 -34.54
N THR A 738 -25.15 -17.89 -34.86
CA THR A 738 -24.69 -17.77 -36.25
C THR A 738 -23.54 -18.72 -36.56
N SER A 739 -23.45 -19.15 -37.81
CA SER A 739 -22.26 -19.78 -38.39
C SER A 739 -21.31 -18.75 -39.01
N ASN A 740 -21.79 -17.55 -39.32
CA ASN A 740 -21.05 -16.48 -39.96
C ASN A 740 -21.58 -15.10 -39.53
N PRO A 741 -20.91 -14.41 -38.59
CA PRO A 741 -21.35 -13.12 -38.06
C PRO A 741 -21.57 -12.02 -39.12
N VAL A 742 -20.91 -12.12 -40.28
CA VAL A 742 -21.04 -11.14 -41.38
C VAL A 742 -22.37 -11.29 -42.13
N LYS A 743 -22.95 -12.50 -42.15
CA LYS A 743 -24.20 -12.80 -42.88
C LYS A 743 -25.46 -12.56 -42.06
N GLY A 744 -25.32 -12.49 -40.73
CA GLY A 744 -26.43 -12.30 -39.80
C GLY A 744 -26.44 -13.37 -38.72
N MET A 745 -27.51 -13.42 -37.93
CA MET A 745 -27.74 -14.46 -36.94
C MET A 745 -29.14 -15.04 -37.09
N PHE A 746 -29.28 -16.32 -36.81
CA PHE A 746 -30.55 -16.99 -36.68
C PHE A 746 -31.16 -16.69 -35.31
N SER A 747 -32.48 -16.53 -35.26
CA SER A 747 -33.19 -16.48 -33.98
C SER A 747 -33.07 -17.84 -33.29
N VAL A 748 -33.14 -17.84 -31.97
CA VAL A 748 -33.10 -19.09 -31.17
C VAL A 748 -34.24 -20.07 -31.48
N GLN A 749 -35.32 -19.59 -32.12
CA GLN A 749 -36.49 -20.40 -32.50
C GLN A 749 -36.38 -20.99 -33.91
N SER A 750 -35.36 -20.64 -34.68
CA SER A 750 -35.17 -21.10 -36.07
C SER A 750 -34.87 -22.60 -36.21
N GLY A 751 -34.51 -23.26 -35.11
CA GLY A 751 -34.09 -24.67 -35.09
C GLY A 751 -32.65 -24.90 -35.55
N PHE A 752 -31.87 -23.85 -35.82
CA PHE A 752 -30.47 -23.98 -36.22
C PHE A 752 -29.62 -24.76 -35.20
N PRO A 753 -28.69 -25.62 -35.61
CA PRO A 753 -28.62 -26.24 -36.91
C PRO A 753 -29.43 -27.55 -36.97
N PHE A 754 -30.05 -27.82 -38.11
CA PHE A 754 -30.59 -29.13 -38.47
C PHE A 754 -29.54 -30.01 -39.16
N THR A 755 -28.50 -29.41 -39.73
CA THR A 755 -27.43 -30.08 -40.46
C THR A 755 -26.10 -29.94 -39.73
N GLY A 756 -25.20 -30.92 -39.83
CA GLY A 756 -23.90 -30.85 -39.17
C GLY A 756 -22.82 -31.54 -39.97
N PHE A 757 -21.57 -31.19 -39.72
CA PHE A 757 -20.40 -31.87 -40.26
C PHE A 757 -19.21 -31.69 -39.32
N LYS A 758 -18.18 -32.51 -39.50
CA LYS A 758 -16.98 -32.40 -38.66
C LYS A 758 -16.28 -31.07 -38.91
N GLY A 759 -16.18 -30.26 -37.86
CA GLY A 759 -15.59 -28.92 -37.88
C GLY A 759 -16.61 -27.79 -38.08
N ALA A 760 -17.90 -28.08 -38.20
CA ALA A 760 -18.95 -27.06 -38.24
C ALA A 760 -18.90 -26.19 -36.97
N ARG A 761 -18.94 -24.87 -37.14
CA ARG A 761 -18.77 -23.89 -36.05
C ARG A 761 -19.95 -22.94 -35.97
N GLY A 762 -20.50 -22.80 -34.78
CA GLY A 762 -21.51 -21.79 -34.48
C GLY A 762 -21.05 -20.88 -33.34
N LEU A 763 -21.69 -19.72 -33.22
CA LEU A 763 -21.44 -18.73 -32.19
C LEU A 763 -22.76 -18.22 -31.64
N ILE A 764 -22.92 -18.30 -30.32
CA ILE A 764 -24.13 -17.89 -29.61
C ILE A 764 -24.01 -16.42 -29.20
N PHE A 765 -25.11 -15.67 -29.23
CA PHE A 765 -25.18 -14.28 -28.82
C PHE A 765 -26.06 -14.14 -27.57
N ILE A 766 -25.57 -13.40 -26.57
CA ILE A 766 -26.32 -13.04 -25.37
C ILE A 766 -26.65 -11.54 -25.46
N ASP A 767 -27.93 -11.21 -25.38
CA ASP A 767 -28.45 -9.84 -25.53
C ASP A 767 -27.95 -9.10 -26.78
N ASN A 768 -27.92 -9.80 -27.92
CA ASN A 768 -27.48 -9.33 -29.24
C ASN A 768 -25.99 -8.94 -29.33
N THR A 769 -25.17 -9.35 -28.35
CA THR A 769 -23.71 -9.16 -28.37
C THR A 769 -22.98 -10.45 -28.03
N MET A 770 -21.69 -10.50 -28.38
CA MET A 770 -20.76 -11.58 -28.03
C MET A 770 -19.92 -11.22 -26.80
N ASP A 771 -19.83 -9.94 -26.45
CA ASP A 771 -18.96 -9.45 -25.36
C ASP A 771 -19.37 -10.03 -24.02
N LYS A 772 -20.68 -10.27 -23.84
CA LYS A 772 -21.25 -10.89 -22.63
C LYS A 772 -20.90 -12.36 -22.49
N ASN A 773 -20.46 -13.05 -23.55
CA ASN A 773 -20.26 -14.50 -23.49
C ASN A 773 -19.14 -14.88 -22.51
N SER A 774 -18.17 -13.99 -22.29
CA SER A 774 -17.10 -14.21 -21.31
C SER A 774 -17.58 -14.21 -19.86
N ASP A 775 -18.80 -13.75 -19.58
CA ASP A 775 -19.38 -13.70 -18.24
C ASP A 775 -19.97 -15.05 -17.81
N TYR A 776 -19.98 -16.02 -18.72
CA TYR A 776 -20.59 -17.33 -18.51
C TYR A 776 -19.55 -18.45 -18.53
N VAL A 777 -19.88 -19.53 -17.84
CA VAL A 777 -19.25 -20.84 -17.98
C VAL A 777 -20.11 -21.66 -18.93
N TRP A 778 -19.50 -22.19 -19.99
CA TRP A 778 -20.20 -22.86 -21.06
C TRP A 778 -20.01 -24.36 -20.99
N GLU A 779 -21.10 -25.10 -21.19
CA GLU A 779 -21.11 -26.57 -21.22
C GLU A 779 -22.02 -27.08 -22.35
N SER A 780 -21.67 -28.24 -22.92
CA SER A 780 -22.50 -28.95 -23.89
C SER A 780 -22.97 -30.26 -23.27
N SER A 781 -24.24 -30.60 -23.48
CA SER A 781 -24.80 -31.89 -23.02
C SER A 781 -24.28 -33.10 -23.81
N GLN A 782 -23.62 -32.88 -24.95
CA GLN A 782 -23.11 -33.96 -25.81
C GLN A 782 -21.60 -33.82 -26.05
N SER A 783 -20.88 -34.94 -25.98
CA SER A 783 -19.41 -34.99 -26.12
C SER A 783 -18.91 -34.71 -27.55
N TRP A 784 -19.74 -34.91 -28.55
CA TRP A 784 -19.42 -34.63 -29.96
C TRP A 784 -19.56 -33.14 -30.34
N VAL A 785 -19.99 -32.28 -29.40
CA VAL A 785 -20.02 -30.81 -29.52
C VAL A 785 -19.18 -30.21 -28.40
N THR A 786 -18.13 -29.48 -28.77
CA THR A 786 -17.31 -28.72 -27.81
C THR A 786 -17.71 -27.25 -27.84
N VAL A 787 -17.91 -26.64 -26.67
CA VAL A 787 -18.17 -25.19 -26.54
C VAL A 787 -16.99 -24.50 -25.85
N ARG A 788 -16.63 -23.31 -26.32
CA ARG A 788 -15.57 -22.47 -25.75
C ARG A 788 -16.16 -21.33 -24.92
N ASN A 789 -15.29 -20.67 -24.15
CA ASN A 789 -15.65 -19.57 -23.25
C ASN A 789 -16.17 -18.31 -23.96
N ASP A 790 -15.99 -18.21 -25.28
CA ASP A 790 -16.54 -17.13 -26.10
C ASP A 790 -17.94 -17.45 -26.64
N GLY A 791 -18.56 -18.56 -26.20
CA GLY A 791 -19.86 -19.02 -26.70
C GLY A 791 -19.80 -19.64 -28.10
N SER A 792 -18.60 -19.86 -28.67
CA SER A 792 -18.43 -20.62 -29.91
C SER A 792 -18.50 -22.11 -29.64
N PHE A 793 -19.26 -22.84 -30.46
CA PHE A 793 -19.31 -24.30 -30.42
C PHE A 793 -18.80 -24.91 -31.71
N VAL A 794 -18.21 -26.11 -31.62
CA VAL A 794 -17.68 -26.87 -32.75
C VAL A 794 -18.14 -28.32 -32.66
N MET A 795 -18.68 -28.84 -33.76
CA MET A 795 -18.98 -30.26 -33.89
C MET A 795 -17.70 -31.03 -34.25
N ILE A 796 -17.28 -32.00 -33.44
CA ILE A 796 -15.98 -32.68 -33.60
C ILE A 796 -16.08 -34.10 -34.16
N SER A 797 -17.26 -34.72 -34.06
CA SER A 797 -17.57 -36.06 -34.58
C SER A 797 -19.06 -36.19 -34.90
N GLU A 798 -19.39 -37.20 -35.69
CA GLU A 798 -20.77 -37.58 -36.01
C GLU A 798 -21.49 -38.07 -34.75
N PRO A 799 -22.76 -37.67 -34.50
CA PRO A 799 -23.54 -38.19 -33.38
C PRO A 799 -24.06 -39.60 -33.62
N ASP A 800 -24.32 -40.32 -32.53
CA ASP A 800 -25.16 -41.52 -32.56
C ASP A 800 -26.64 -41.12 -32.63
N SER A 801 -27.49 -42.00 -33.17
CA SER A 801 -28.92 -41.73 -33.38
C SER A 801 -29.71 -41.36 -32.11
N SER A 802 -29.23 -41.75 -30.93
CA SER A 802 -29.83 -41.39 -29.62
C SER A 802 -29.34 -40.05 -29.06
N SER A 803 -28.33 -39.42 -29.66
CA SER A 803 -27.58 -38.28 -29.12
C SER A 803 -27.68 -36.99 -29.94
N THR A 804 -28.66 -36.93 -30.86
CA THR A 804 -28.84 -35.80 -31.80
C THR A 804 -29.39 -34.52 -31.15
N ASN A 805 -29.96 -34.62 -29.95
CA ASN A 805 -30.40 -33.49 -29.14
C ASN A 805 -29.24 -32.90 -28.33
N VAL A 806 -28.95 -31.63 -28.55
CA VAL A 806 -27.88 -30.90 -27.86
C VAL A 806 -28.47 -29.76 -27.05
N VAL A 807 -28.04 -29.63 -25.80
CA VAL A 807 -28.27 -28.48 -24.94
C VAL A 807 -26.92 -27.86 -24.63
N ILE A 808 -26.71 -26.62 -25.08
CA ILE A 808 -25.56 -25.80 -24.68
C ILE A 808 -26.03 -24.90 -23.54
N THR A 809 -25.42 -25.04 -22.38
CA THR A 809 -25.76 -24.29 -21.17
C THR A 809 -24.72 -23.20 -20.92
N ALA A 810 -25.18 -21.98 -20.66
CA ALA A 810 -24.37 -20.85 -20.23
C ALA A 810 -24.73 -20.50 -18.78
N THR A 811 -23.86 -20.83 -17.84
CA THR A 811 -24.06 -20.56 -16.42
C THR A 811 -23.34 -19.26 -16.02
N PRO A 812 -24.06 -18.23 -15.53
CA PRO A 812 -23.45 -16.95 -15.16
C PRO A 812 -22.39 -17.13 -14.07
N LYS A 813 -21.19 -16.56 -14.26
CA LYS A 813 -20.11 -16.61 -13.26
C LYS A 813 -20.45 -15.87 -11.98
N ALA A 814 -21.29 -14.84 -12.06
CA ALA A 814 -21.76 -14.06 -10.90
C ALA A 814 -22.85 -14.78 -10.08
N GLY A 815 -23.38 -15.90 -10.58
CA GLY A 815 -24.56 -16.60 -10.07
C GLY A 815 -25.86 -15.99 -10.62
N GLY A 816 -26.92 -16.79 -10.71
CA GLY A 816 -28.18 -16.43 -11.36
C GLY A 816 -28.74 -17.61 -12.15
N GLU A 817 -29.79 -17.39 -12.95
CA GLU A 817 -30.36 -18.42 -13.81
C GLU A 817 -29.43 -18.75 -15.00
N SER A 818 -29.19 -20.04 -15.23
CA SER A 818 -28.44 -20.50 -16.41
C SER A 818 -29.27 -20.33 -17.68
N LEU A 819 -28.63 -19.85 -18.74
CA LEU A 819 -29.23 -19.79 -20.07
C LEU A 819 -28.98 -21.10 -20.80
N SER A 820 -29.86 -21.46 -21.73
CA SER A 820 -29.69 -22.70 -22.51
C SER A 820 -30.10 -22.49 -23.96
N TYR A 821 -29.22 -22.92 -24.87
CA TYR A 821 -29.50 -23.04 -26.29
C TYR A 821 -29.71 -24.51 -26.64
N LYS A 822 -30.78 -24.82 -27.37
CA LYS A 822 -31.15 -26.21 -27.71
C LYS A 822 -31.29 -26.35 -29.21
N PHE A 823 -30.72 -27.42 -29.76
CA PHE A 823 -30.91 -27.79 -31.15
C PHE A 823 -30.98 -29.32 -31.31
N ASN A 824 -31.60 -29.76 -32.40
CA ASN A 824 -31.73 -31.16 -32.76
C ASN A 824 -31.18 -31.37 -34.17
N LEU A 825 -30.13 -32.18 -34.26
CA LEU A 825 -29.51 -32.51 -35.54
C LEU A 825 -30.33 -33.56 -36.28
N ARG A 826 -30.65 -33.31 -37.55
CA ARG A 826 -31.40 -34.22 -38.42
C ARG A 826 -30.49 -34.90 -39.45
N GLN A 827 -29.47 -34.20 -39.91
CA GLN A 827 -28.61 -34.66 -40.98
C GLN A 827 -27.14 -34.41 -40.67
N TRP A 828 -26.29 -35.41 -40.88
CA TRP A 828 -24.84 -35.28 -40.77
C TRP A 828 -24.16 -35.47 -42.11
N PHE A 829 -23.39 -34.48 -42.55
CA PHE A 829 -22.70 -34.47 -43.83
C PHE A 829 -21.22 -34.79 -43.67
N TYR A 830 -20.69 -35.56 -44.62
CA TYR A 830 -19.26 -35.82 -44.74
C TYR A 830 -18.87 -36.01 -46.19
N LEU A 831 -17.61 -35.73 -46.51
CA LEU A 831 -17.06 -36.04 -47.82
C LEU A 831 -16.56 -37.48 -47.84
N SER A 832 -16.91 -38.20 -48.89
CA SER A 832 -16.20 -39.41 -49.31
C SER A 832 -15.11 -39.05 -50.32
N GLY A 833 -14.28 -40.02 -50.70
CA GLY A 833 -13.18 -39.84 -51.66
C GLY A 833 -13.63 -39.22 -52.99
N SER A 834 -12.67 -38.69 -53.77
CA SER A 834 -12.97 -38.14 -55.09
C SER A 834 -13.38 -39.24 -56.06
N ALA A 835 -14.50 -39.02 -56.74
CA ALA A 835 -15.09 -39.98 -57.67
C ALA A 835 -15.60 -39.27 -58.93
N GLU A 836 -15.66 -40.02 -60.03
CA GLU A 836 -16.42 -39.60 -61.22
C GLU A 836 -17.91 -39.63 -60.90
N TYR A 837 -18.72 -38.84 -61.63
CA TYR A 837 -20.14 -38.67 -61.32
C TYR A 837 -20.90 -40.02 -61.27
N GLN A 838 -20.58 -40.95 -62.18
CA GLN A 838 -21.23 -42.27 -62.25
C GLN A 838 -21.01 -43.13 -60.99
N MET A 839 -19.94 -42.87 -60.24
CA MET A 839 -19.56 -43.61 -59.04
C MET A 839 -20.08 -42.94 -57.74
N VAL A 840 -20.66 -41.74 -57.82
CA VAL A 840 -21.17 -40.99 -56.65
C VAL A 840 -22.25 -41.78 -55.91
N GLY A 841 -23.12 -42.47 -56.65
CA GLY A 841 -24.17 -43.34 -56.09
C GLY A 841 -23.65 -44.45 -55.16
N GLN A 842 -22.41 -44.89 -55.35
CA GLN A 842 -21.76 -45.97 -54.60
C GLN A 842 -20.66 -45.46 -53.64
N SER A 843 -20.39 -44.15 -53.63
CA SER A 843 -19.26 -43.57 -52.89
C SER A 843 -19.53 -43.41 -51.39
N CYS A 844 -20.79 -43.44 -50.95
CA CYS A 844 -21.18 -43.35 -49.55
C CYS A 844 -21.22 -44.74 -48.91
N THR A 845 -20.16 -45.09 -48.17
CA THR A 845 -19.93 -46.45 -47.66
C THR A 845 -20.24 -46.62 -46.17
N ARG A 846 -20.58 -45.54 -45.45
CA ARG A 846 -20.99 -45.63 -44.04
C ARG A 846 -22.42 -46.18 -43.92
N ALA A 847 -22.68 -46.91 -42.84
CA ALA A 847 -24.01 -47.42 -42.53
C ALA A 847 -25.03 -46.26 -42.46
N ASN A 848 -26.21 -46.44 -43.08
CA ASN A 848 -27.29 -45.44 -43.16
C ASN A 848 -26.92 -44.11 -43.83
N SER A 849 -25.81 -44.06 -44.57
CA SER A 849 -25.43 -42.88 -45.35
C SER A 849 -25.86 -43.00 -46.81
N VAL A 850 -26.33 -41.89 -47.37
CA VAL A 850 -26.74 -41.79 -48.78
C VAL A 850 -26.07 -40.57 -49.43
N PRO A 851 -25.86 -40.59 -50.75
CA PRO A 851 -25.42 -39.41 -51.49
C PRO A 851 -26.39 -38.23 -51.34
N ALA A 852 -25.88 -37.04 -51.01
CA ALA A 852 -26.67 -35.84 -50.75
C ALA A 852 -27.27 -35.24 -52.03
N ARG A 853 -28.56 -34.89 -52.00
CA ARG A 853 -29.23 -34.17 -53.09
C ARG A 853 -28.99 -32.66 -53.00
N PHE A 854 -29.02 -31.94 -54.12
CA PHE A 854 -28.78 -30.50 -54.14
C PHE A 854 -29.73 -29.76 -53.18
N ALA A 855 -31.01 -30.16 -53.11
CA ALA A 855 -32.01 -29.53 -52.25
C ALA A 855 -31.74 -29.67 -50.74
N GLN A 856 -30.91 -30.65 -50.34
CA GLN A 856 -30.46 -30.82 -48.95
C GLN A 856 -29.19 -30.00 -48.67
N VAL A 857 -28.49 -29.59 -49.73
CA VAL A 857 -27.25 -28.82 -49.65
C VAL A 857 -27.52 -27.33 -49.80
N THR A 858 -28.42 -26.92 -50.68
CA THR A 858 -28.65 -25.52 -51.05
C THR A 858 -30.06 -25.33 -51.64
N THR A 859 -30.67 -24.17 -51.43
CA THR A 859 -31.92 -23.77 -52.08
C THR A 859 -31.70 -23.02 -53.40
N ALA A 860 -30.44 -22.78 -53.77
CA ALA A 860 -30.10 -22.12 -55.03
C ALA A 860 -30.60 -22.94 -56.22
N LEU A 861 -31.21 -22.27 -57.19
CA LEU A 861 -31.59 -22.89 -58.44
C LEU A 861 -30.34 -23.22 -59.29
N PRO A 862 -30.39 -24.28 -60.12
CA PRO A 862 -29.33 -24.55 -61.08
C PRO A 862 -28.99 -23.33 -61.95
N GLY A 863 -27.73 -22.90 -61.93
CA GLY A 863 -27.26 -21.73 -62.68
C GLY A 863 -27.50 -20.36 -62.02
N SER A 864 -28.14 -20.28 -60.86
CA SER A 864 -28.28 -19.03 -60.09
C SER A 864 -27.14 -18.82 -59.08
N GLY A 865 -26.89 -17.56 -58.70
CA GLY A 865 -25.90 -17.19 -57.70
C GLY A 865 -26.42 -17.34 -56.26
N GLY A 866 -25.97 -18.41 -55.59
CA GLY A 866 -25.98 -18.63 -54.14
C GLY A 866 -27.33 -18.80 -53.42
N ALA A 867 -27.33 -19.59 -52.34
CA ALA A 867 -28.49 -19.76 -51.46
C ALA A 867 -28.50 -18.74 -50.31
N GLY A 868 -29.70 -18.48 -49.79
CA GLY A 868 -29.91 -17.57 -48.67
C GLY A 868 -29.34 -18.07 -47.34
N PHE A 869 -29.29 -17.18 -46.35
CA PHE A 869 -28.97 -17.53 -44.97
C PHE A 869 -30.24 -18.06 -44.28
N GLU A 870 -30.41 -19.37 -44.25
CA GLU A 870 -31.65 -20.04 -43.81
C GLU A 870 -31.38 -21.41 -43.17
N THR A 871 -32.31 -21.93 -42.38
CA THR A 871 -32.16 -23.23 -41.71
C THR A 871 -32.68 -24.39 -42.57
N GLY A 872 -32.14 -25.59 -42.36
CA GLY A 872 -32.60 -26.83 -43.00
C GLY A 872 -31.83 -27.30 -44.23
N THR A 873 -30.85 -26.53 -44.73
CA THR A 873 -29.91 -26.99 -45.76
C THR A 873 -28.46 -26.76 -45.32
N LEU A 874 -27.53 -27.60 -45.80
CA LEU A 874 -26.13 -27.53 -45.39
C LEU A 874 -25.49 -26.15 -45.63
N PHE A 875 -25.64 -25.61 -46.85
CA PHE A 875 -25.08 -24.32 -47.20
C PHE A 875 -25.87 -23.17 -46.55
N GLY A 876 -27.22 -23.26 -46.48
CA GLY A 876 -28.03 -22.23 -45.84
C GLY A 876 -27.62 -21.99 -44.39
N GLU A 877 -27.38 -23.07 -43.65
CA GLU A 877 -26.99 -23.03 -42.24
C GLU A 877 -25.54 -22.59 -42.05
N TRP A 878 -24.60 -23.13 -42.82
CA TRP A 878 -23.18 -22.99 -42.53
C TRP A 878 -22.44 -21.98 -43.41
N GLN A 879 -23.07 -21.53 -44.51
CA GLN A 879 -22.52 -20.59 -45.49
C GLN A 879 -21.13 -21.00 -46.01
N GLY A 880 -20.83 -22.31 -45.98
CA GLY A 880 -19.58 -22.91 -46.42
C GLY A 880 -19.33 -24.30 -45.78
N PHE A 881 -18.88 -25.27 -46.58
CA PHE A 881 -18.56 -26.66 -46.20
C PHE A 881 -17.53 -27.26 -47.17
N ILE A 882 -16.65 -28.16 -46.75
CA ILE A 882 -15.40 -28.53 -47.48
C ILE A 882 -15.63 -28.91 -48.98
N GLY A 883 -14.94 -28.22 -49.89
CA GLY A 883 -14.73 -28.51 -51.32
C GLY A 883 -15.97 -28.39 -52.26
N PRO A 884 -15.77 -28.23 -53.58
CA PRO A 884 -16.82 -28.53 -54.55
C PRO A 884 -17.16 -30.02 -54.45
N ALA A 885 -18.45 -30.36 -54.35
CA ALA A 885 -18.88 -31.73 -54.18
C ALA A 885 -20.06 -32.08 -55.08
N TRP A 886 -20.10 -33.33 -55.52
CA TRP A 886 -21.18 -33.84 -56.36
C TRP A 886 -22.52 -33.82 -55.62
N ALA A 887 -23.58 -33.38 -56.32
CA ALA A 887 -24.95 -33.66 -55.93
C ALA A 887 -25.39 -35.00 -56.53
N SER A 888 -26.24 -35.74 -55.82
CA SER A 888 -26.67 -37.09 -56.22
C SER A 888 -27.92 -37.14 -57.10
N ASP A 889 -28.49 -36.00 -57.44
CA ASP A 889 -29.63 -35.90 -58.34
C ASP A 889 -29.26 -36.42 -59.73
N ALA A 890 -30.19 -37.14 -60.36
CA ALA A 890 -29.99 -37.73 -61.67
C ALA A 890 -29.66 -36.65 -62.72
N PRO A 891 -28.94 -37.00 -63.80
CA PRO A 891 -28.74 -36.07 -64.90
C PRO A 891 -30.09 -35.56 -65.40
N ASP A 892 -30.16 -34.29 -65.78
CA ASP A 892 -31.38 -33.74 -66.37
C ASP A 892 -31.66 -34.37 -67.76
N GLU A 893 -32.80 -34.02 -68.36
CA GLU A 893 -33.21 -34.50 -69.69
C GLU A 893 -32.19 -34.18 -70.81
N TYR A 894 -31.22 -33.30 -70.54
CA TYR A 894 -30.15 -32.88 -71.45
C TYR A 894 -28.79 -33.51 -71.11
N GLY A 895 -28.74 -34.43 -70.13
CA GLY A 895 -27.52 -35.12 -69.69
C GLY A 895 -26.58 -34.26 -68.86
N ASN A 896 -27.02 -33.10 -68.33
CA ASN A 896 -26.20 -32.29 -67.46
C ASN A 896 -26.20 -32.82 -66.03
N VAL A 897 -25.05 -32.71 -65.36
CA VAL A 897 -24.87 -33.08 -63.95
C VAL A 897 -24.51 -31.86 -63.12
N TYR A 898 -24.84 -31.92 -61.83
CA TYR A 898 -24.81 -30.78 -60.93
C TYR A 898 -23.84 -31.02 -59.78
N TYR A 899 -23.06 -29.99 -59.44
CA TYR A 899 -22.24 -29.96 -58.24
C TYR A 899 -22.44 -28.63 -57.51
N VAL A 900 -22.30 -28.64 -56.18
CA VAL A 900 -22.46 -27.43 -55.37
C VAL A 900 -21.09 -26.86 -55.05
N ASN A 901 -20.92 -25.56 -55.28
CA ASN A 901 -19.71 -24.85 -54.91
C ASN A 901 -19.77 -24.43 -53.43
N GLN A 902 -18.78 -24.86 -52.65
CA GLN A 902 -18.63 -24.50 -51.23
C GLN A 902 -18.63 -22.99 -50.97
N SER A 903 -18.02 -22.21 -51.84
CA SER A 903 -17.67 -20.81 -51.54
C SER A 903 -18.87 -19.87 -51.62
N ASP A 904 -19.84 -20.20 -52.47
CA ASP A 904 -21.01 -19.37 -52.75
C ASP A 904 -22.33 -20.14 -52.73
N GLY A 905 -22.32 -21.46 -52.52
CA GLY A 905 -23.51 -22.30 -52.45
C GLY A 905 -24.24 -22.46 -53.78
N SER A 906 -23.61 -22.00 -54.87
CA SER A 906 -24.19 -22.07 -56.20
C SER A 906 -24.18 -23.50 -56.75
N VAL A 907 -25.25 -23.86 -57.44
CA VAL A 907 -25.35 -25.11 -58.17
C VAL A 907 -24.75 -24.89 -59.57
N ARG A 908 -23.62 -25.54 -59.84
CA ARG A 908 -22.90 -25.47 -61.11
C ARG A 908 -23.28 -26.66 -62.00
N ILE A 909 -23.32 -26.39 -63.30
CA ILE A 909 -23.74 -27.33 -64.32
C ILE A 909 -22.52 -27.78 -65.11
N THR A 910 -22.34 -29.09 -65.33
CA THR A 910 -21.29 -29.63 -66.19
C THR A 910 -21.79 -30.83 -66.98
N ARG A 911 -21.18 -31.08 -68.14
CA ARG A 911 -21.35 -32.30 -68.93
C ARG A 911 -20.15 -33.25 -68.83
N ASN A 912 -19.11 -32.86 -68.09
CA ASN A 912 -17.92 -33.66 -67.91
C ASN A 912 -18.14 -34.69 -66.78
N LEU A 913 -18.62 -35.88 -67.16
CA LEU A 913 -18.88 -36.98 -66.23
C LEU A 913 -17.61 -37.57 -65.58
N TYR A 914 -16.44 -37.31 -66.18
CA TYR A 914 -15.12 -37.76 -65.72
C TYR A 914 -14.42 -36.76 -64.79
N MET A 915 -15.08 -35.65 -64.45
CA MET A 915 -14.55 -34.71 -63.47
C MET A 915 -14.45 -35.41 -62.10
N LEU A 916 -13.29 -35.32 -61.46
CA LEU A 916 -13.08 -35.91 -60.13
C LEU A 916 -13.43 -34.86 -59.07
N LEU A 917 -14.56 -35.06 -58.40
CA LEU A 917 -14.96 -34.29 -57.22
C LEU A 917 -15.26 -35.25 -56.05
N PRO A 918 -15.04 -34.83 -54.80
CA PRO A 918 -15.57 -35.53 -53.64
C PRO A 918 -17.07 -35.79 -53.74
N ALA A 919 -17.51 -36.98 -53.35
CA ALA A 919 -18.93 -37.26 -53.16
C ALA A 919 -19.38 -36.74 -51.79
N LEU A 920 -20.43 -35.90 -51.77
CA LEU A 920 -21.03 -35.44 -50.52
C LEU A 920 -22.05 -36.49 -50.04
N CYS A 921 -21.79 -37.05 -48.87
CA CYS A 921 -22.63 -38.05 -48.25
C CYS A 921 -23.34 -37.45 -47.04
N LEU A 922 -24.54 -37.94 -46.75
CA LEU A 922 -25.26 -37.60 -45.53
C LEU A 922 -25.82 -38.82 -44.81
N THR A 923 -25.88 -38.74 -43.49
CA THR A 923 -26.59 -39.65 -42.60
C THR A 923 -27.85 -38.94 -42.09
N ASN A 924 -29.01 -39.58 -42.15
CA ASN A 924 -30.26 -39.06 -41.55
C ASN A 924 -30.48 -39.73 -40.19
N PHE A 925 -30.99 -38.96 -39.21
CA PHE A 925 -31.29 -39.45 -37.86
C PHE A 925 -32.78 -39.43 -37.53
#